data_AF-A0A078JFI0-F1
#
_entry.id   AF-A0A078JFI0-F1
#
_cell.length_a   1.000
_cell.length_b   1.000
_cell.length_c   1.000
_cell.angle_alpha   90.00
_cell.angle_beta   90.00
_cell.angle_gamma   90.00
#
_symmetry.space_group_name_H-M   'P 1'
#
loop_
_entity.id
_entity.type
_entity.pdbx_description
1 polymer ?
#
loop_
_entity_poly.entity_id
_entity_poly.type
_entity_poly.pdbx_seq_one_letter_code
_entity_poly.pdbx_strand_id
1 'polypeptide(L)'
;MLSLSLSNHVPPLTLLSHHERRTLELRFRSSLLFHQLFRAKLVSNSSPGVVAISASSSPVAVLESGEEDHFDDELRRLLALVPEEIRRTLEEHPEISELIEVVLDLGRKPLARFPSGDFIISDDAVRVKDLQFAVSQVGEFTNDNRAGISRTLHRISAIRNRKGEIIGLTCRVGRSVRGSANLLRDLVQDGNSLLLIGPPGVGKTTMIREVARMLGDDYEKRVMIVDTSNEIGGDGDIPHPGIGNARRMQVPNSDIQHKVLIEAVENHMPQVIVIDEIGTILEAIAASTIAERGIQLVATAHGATIENLIKNPSLDLLVGGVQSVTLGDEEATRRGGTKTVLERKGPPTFTCGAEIVSKTEVRVHRSLEATVDAVLAGRLPNVEIRKINSHGVEVIVEKKEPSVDVVTLDKKHEAETLDVLKLTEDETISEVLPAKEITEAESSEHETPMYLYVYGIAESTVLQAIKTLEMEIAVEITDNISEAEALLALQSKIRKNPRIKSLATSHGIPVYVTKTSSGIQVAKAIRELLTDYEDGLGEFGSEDRPKLSEKMDALEEARLAIERIVIPEKEPVDLLPRPRKIVSFQGNLVRKYNLRSERHWRGDEVYLRILPYGMDEDKDDEDEEEVVEEENGGELEEFDCVTDESNGLPYGIDRLPLLPD
;
A
#
# COMPACT_ATOMS: atom_id res chain seq x y z
N MET A 1 28.90 -34.63 -82.47
CA MET A 1 29.67 -35.55 -81.61
C MET A 1 29.03 -35.58 -80.22
N LEU A 2 29.39 -36.59 -79.42
CA LEU A 2 29.08 -36.73 -77.99
C LEU A 2 29.61 -35.53 -77.16
N SER A 3 29.27 -35.28 -75.89
CA SER A 3 28.05 -35.44 -75.05
C SER A 3 28.45 -35.20 -73.57
N LEU A 4 27.56 -34.68 -72.70
CA LEU A 4 27.68 -34.70 -71.21
C LEU A 4 28.85 -33.85 -70.63
N SER A 5 28.90 -33.41 -69.35
CA SER A 5 27.92 -33.13 -68.26
C SER A 5 28.68 -32.39 -67.10
N LEU A 6 28.28 -32.20 -65.82
CA LEU A 6 27.16 -32.63 -64.95
C LEU A 6 27.12 -31.70 -63.69
N SER A 7 25.96 -31.11 -63.31
CA SER A 7 25.55 -30.75 -61.91
C SER A 7 26.40 -29.75 -61.05
N ASN A 8 25.93 -29.13 -59.94
CA ASN A 8 24.58 -28.92 -59.37
C ASN A 8 24.55 -27.75 -58.34
N HIS A 9 23.42 -27.02 -58.25
CA HIS A 9 22.91 -26.18 -57.12
C HIS A 9 23.84 -25.07 -56.52
N VAL A 10 23.40 -24.03 -55.76
CA VAL A 10 22.11 -23.63 -55.15
C VAL A 10 21.87 -22.10 -55.36
N PRO A 11 20.64 -21.59 -55.63
CA PRO A 11 20.25 -20.17 -55.64
C PRO A 11 19.34 -19.81 -54.41
N PRO A 12 18.61 -18.66 -54.28
CA PRO A 12 18.51 -17.47 -55.15
C PRO A 12 18.58 -16.10 -54.41
N LEU A 13 18.50 -14.99 -55.16
CA LEU A 13 17.40 -14.02 -55.03
C LEU A 13 17.43 -12.96 -56.17
N THR A 14 16.32 -12.83 -56.89
CA THR A 14 16.04 -11.76 -57.87
C THR A 14 15.02 -10.78 -57.29
N LEU A 15 15.21 -9.46 -57.29
CA LEU A 15 15.20 -8.53 -58.44
C LEU A 15 13.84 -8.45 -59.17
N LEU A 16 13.11 -7.35 -58.98
CA LEU A 16 12.05 -6.87 -59.88
C LEU A 16 11.96 -5.32 -59.86
N SER A 17 11.50 -4.78 -60.98
CA SER A 17 11.34 -3.37 -61.37
C SER A 17 10.09 -2.71 -60.72
N HIS A 18 9.79 -1.41 -60.79
CA HIS A 18 9.94 -0.46 -61.92
C HIS A 18 10.15 1.01 -61.51
N HIS A 19 10.53 1.84 -62.49
CA HIS A 19 10.77 3.29 -62.34
C HIS A 19 9.51 4.16 -62.50
N GLU A 20 9.42 5.22 -61.69
CA GLU A 20 9.08 6.56 -62.20
C GLU A 20 9.80 7.66 -61.40
N ARG A 21 10.34 8.68 -62.08
CA ARG A 21 10.96 9.89 -61.49
C ARG A 21 10.92 11.05 -62.50
N ARG A 22 10.47 12.23 -62.07
CA ARG A 22 10.76 13.52 -62.72
C ARG A 22 11.06 14.60 -61.68
N THR A 23 11.76 15.63 -62.14
CA THR A 23 12.39 16.69 -61.34
C THR A 23 11.70 18.04 -61.53
N LEU A 24 11.95 18.97 -60.60
CA LEU A 24 12.09 20.40 -60.90
C LEU A 24 12.96 21.07 -59.81
N GLU A 25 13.75 22.07 -60.19
CA GLU A 25 14.57 22.88 -59.28
C GLU A 25 13.80 24.13 -58.79
N LEU A 26 14.27 24.73 -57.69
CA LEU A 26 14.76 26.12 -57.75
C LEU A 26 15.67 26.46 -56.55
N ARG A 27 16.47 27.53 -56.67
CA ARG A 27 17.47 27.98 -55.69
C ARG A 27 17.08 29.33 -55.11
N PHE A 28 17.57 29.66 -53.91
CA PHE A 28 18.29 30.94 -53.68
C PHE A 28 19.20 30.88 -52.43
N ARG A 29 20.30 31.64 -52.47
CA ARG A 29 21.12 32.11 -51.32
C ARG A 29 20.86 33.64 -51.19
N SER A 30 21.26 34.45 -50.22
CA SER A 30 22.19 34.44 -49.05
C SER A 30 21.70 35.58 -48.11
N SER A 31 22.10 35.77 -46.84
CA SER A 31 23.44 36.18 -46.32
C SER A 31 23.35 36.28 -44.78
N LEU A 32 24.27 35.72 -43.99
CA LEU A 32 25.55 36.28 -43.51
C LEU A 32 25.45 37.54 -42.60
N LEU A 33 25.81 37.35 -41.32
CA LEU A 33 26.57 38.22 -40.39
C LEU A 33 26.25 39.72 -40.28
N PHE A 34 26.06 40.21 -39.04
CA PHE A 34 26.90 41.29 -38.47
C PHE A 34 26.86 41.37 -36.93
N HIS A 35 27.93 41.98 -36.37
CA HIS A 35 28.25 42.39 -34.98
C HIS A 35 27.20 42.33 -33.85
N GLN A 36 27.48 41.94 -32.60
CA GLN A 36 28.64 42.13 -31.68
C GLN A 36 28.78 43.55 -31.09
N LEU A 37 28.81 43.65 -29.74
CA LEU A 37 29.08 44.83 -28.89
C LEU A 37 28.07 46.00 -28.93
N PHE A 38 27.48 46.30 -27.75
CA PHE A 38 27.63 47.64 -27.16
C PHE A 38 27.60 47.59 -25.62
N ARG A 39 28.10 48.64 -24.96
CA ARG A 39 28.53 48.61 -23.55
C ARG A 39 28.12 49.89 -22.78
N ALA A 40 27.43 49.66 -21.67
CA ALA A 40 27.35 50.49 -20.46
C ALA A 40 26.58 51.83 -20.41
N LYS A 41 26.14 52.10 -19.17
CA LYS A 41 25.93 53.38 -18.45
C LYS A 41 24.56 54.08 -18.43
N LEU A 42 24.12 54.25 -17.19
CA LEU A 42 23.24 55.24 -16.59
C LEU A 42 23.34 56.65 -17.20
N VAL A 43 22.24 57.41 -17.15
CA VAL A 43 22.07 58.59 -16.26
C VAL A 43 20.58 58.99 -16.18
N SER A 44 20.21 59.76 -15.15
CA SER A 44 18.84 60.13 -14.75
C SER A 44 18.21 61.29 -15.54
N ASN A 45 16.86 61.42 -15.49
CA ASN A 45 16.21 62.56 -14.80
C ASN A 45 14.65 62.59 -14.83
N SER A 46 14.07 62.74 -13.64
CA SER A 46 12.89 63.55 -13.24
C SER A 46 11.64 63.76 -14.15
N SER A 47 10.56 63.05 -13.81
CA SER A 47 9.23 63.63 -13.49
C SER A 47 8.37 64.24 -14.65
N PRO A 48 7.12 64.71 -14.42
CA PRO A 48 5.96 63.87 -14.70
C PRO A 48 4.92 64.48 -15.66
N GLY A 49 4.18 63.63 -16.39
CA GLY A 49 3.09 64.05 -17.29
C GLY A 49 1.96 63.01 -17.36
N VAL A 50 0.71 63.47 -17.22
CA VAL A 50 -0.50 62.62 -17.21
C VAL A 50 -1.09 62.49 -18.61
N VAL A 51 -1.27 61.27 -19.12
CA VAL A 51 -2.24 60.96 -20.20
C VAL A 51 -2.93 59.61 -19.95
N ALA A 52 -4.22 59.57 -20.32
CA ALA A 52 -5.24 58.54 -20.26
C ALA A 52 -4.89 57.04 -20.36
N ILE A 53 -5.76 56.25 -19.73
CA ILE A 53 -6.00 54.82 -20.01
C ILE A 53 -6.57 54.65 -21.42
N SER A 54 -6.07 53.69 -22.19
CA SER A 54 -6.75 53.08 -23.35
C SER A 54 -6.19 51.68 -23.57
N ALA A 55 -7.07 50.68 -23.71
CA ALA A 55 -6.68 49.27 -23.65
C ALA A 55 -6.50 48.63 -25.03
N SER A 56 -5.30 48.11 -25.31
CA SER A 56 -5.05 47.18 -26.43
C SER A 56 -3.73 46.42 -26.22
N SER A 57 -3.68 45.52 -25.25
CA SER A 57 -2.55 44.60 -25.04
C SER A 57 -2.85 43.22 -25.60
N SER A 58 -2.39 42.96 -26.83
CA SER A 58 -2.16 41.59 -27.30
C SER A 58 -1.14 40.89 -26.38
N PRO A 59 -1.32 39.61 -26.01
CA PRO A 59 -0.35 38.91 -25.18
C PRO A 59 0.97 38.75 -25.95
N VAL A 60 2.04 39.36 -25.45
CA VAL A 60 3.40 39.18 -25.95
C VAL A 60 4.07 38.08 -25.12
N ALA A 61 4.72 37.13 -25.78
CA ALA A 61 5.41 36.03 -25.13
C ALA A 61 6.65 36.52 -24.34
N VAL A 62 6.49 36.72 -23.03
CA VAL A 62 7.57 37.04 -22.07
C VAL A 62 7.24 36.41 -20.69
N LEU A 63 7.22 35.06 -20.62
CA LEU A 63 7.09 34.34 -19.33
C LEU A 63 7.94 33.06 -19.24
N GLU A 64 8.13 32.31 -20.32
CA GLU A 64 8.74 30.96 -20.28
C GLU A 64 10.23 30.96 -19.87
N SER A 65 11.01 31.96 -20.30
CA SER A 65 12.47 31.96 -20.12
C SER A 65 12.95 32.00 -18.67
N GLY A 66 12.10 32.42 -17.71
CA GLY A 66 12.46 32.47 -16.29
C GLY A 66 12.27 31.14 -15.55
N GLU A 67 11.56 30.18 -16.13
CA GLU A 67 11.28 28.88 -15.51
C GLU A 67 12.26 27.80 -15.99
N GLU A 68 12.69 27.86 -17.26
CA GLU A 68 13.78 27.04 -17.80
C GLU A 68 15.10 27.31 -17.05
N ASP A 69 15.47 28.58 -16.88
CA ASP A 69 16.67 29.01 -16.12
C ASP A 69 16.70 28.41 -14.69
N HIS A 70 15.56 28.33 -14.00
CA HIS A 70 15.48 27.79 -12.64
C HIS A 70 15.59 26.26 -12.61
N PHE A 71 14.96 25.55 -13.56
CA PHE A 71 15.07 24.10 -13.64
C PHE A 71 16.50 23.65 -13.99
N ASP A 72 17.17 24.37 -14.90
CA ASP A 72 18.58 24.15 -15.23
C ASP A 72 19.50 24.32 -14.00
N ASP A 73 19.27 25.34 -13.17
CA ASP A 73 20.01 25.57 -11.93
C ASP A 73 19.65 24.61 -10.78
N GLU A 74 18.51 23.91 -10.84
CA GLU A 74 18.23 22.74 -10.00
C GLU A 74 18.97 21.50 -10.53
N LEU A 75 18.83 21.20 -11.82
CA LEU A 75 19.42 20.03 -12.46
C LEU A 75 20.96 20.03 -12.34
N ARG A 76 21.61 21.19 -12.46
CA ARG A 76 23.04 21.38 -12.19
C ARG A 76 23.46 20.93 -10.78
N ARG A 77 22.58 21.02 -9.77
CA ARG A 77 22.85 20.55 -8.39
C ARG A 77 22.78 19.02 -8.31
N LEU A 78 21.84 18.39 -9.01
CA LEU A 78 21.77 16.93 -9.11
C LEU A 78 23.00 16.38 -9.84
N LEU A 79 23.38 17.03 -10.93
CA LEU A 79 24.55 16.69 -11.73
C LEU A 79 25.87 16.91 -10.95
N ALA A 80 25.91 17.88 -10.03
CA ALA A 80 27.06 18.05 -9.12
C ALA A 80 27.24 16.91 -8.10
N LEU A 81 26.23 16.07 -7.86
CA LEU A 81 26.38 14.89 -7.00
C LEU A 81 27.22 13.78 -7.64
N VAL A 82 27.24 13.67 -8.97
CA VAL A 82 27.92 12.58 -9.67
C VAL A 82 29.35 12.98 -10.06
N PRO A 83 30.31 12.03 -10.10
CA PRO A 83 31.68 12.32 -10.53
C PRO A 83 31.74 12.99 -11.90
N GLU A 84 32.77 13.83 -12.12
CA GLU A 84 33.01 14.63 -13.33
C GLU A 84 32.82 13.84 -14.65
N GLU A 85 33.33 12.61 -14.69
CA GLU A 85 33.26 11.70 -15.84
C GLU A 85 31.81 11.28 -16.17
N ILE A 86 30.97 11.09 -15.15
CA ILE A 86 29.54 10.77 -15.30
C ILE A 86 28.76 12.04 -15.62
N ARG A 87 29.05 13.15 -14.93
CA ARG A 87 28.37 14.43 -15.14
C ARG A 87 28.50 14.90 -16.58
N ARG A 88 29.71 14.89 -17.12
CA ARG A 88 29.97 15.39 -18.48
C ARG A 88 29.21 14.60 -19.55
N THR A 89 29.15 13.28 -19.46
CA THR A 89 28.41 12.46 -20.45
C THR A 89 26.90 12.67 -20.35
N LEU A 90 26.36 13.06 -19.18
CA LEU A 90 24.97 13.50 -19.03
C LEU A 90 24.73 14.89 -19.65
N GLU A 91 25.63 15.85 -19.40
CA GLU A 91 25.58 17.20 -19.99
C GLU A 91 25.71 17.19 -21.52
N GLU A 92 26.38 16.18 -22.10
CA GLU A 92 26.47 15.98 -23.55
C GLU A 92 25.25 15.23 -24.17
N HIS A 93 24.27 14.79 -23.37
CA HIS A 93 23.08 14.06 -23.87
C HIS A 93 21.98 15.00 -24.41
N PRO A 94 21.40 14.74 -25.61
CA PRO A 94 20.44 15.66 -26.24
C PRO A 94 19.11 15.82 -25.48
N GLU A 95 18.75 14.84 -24.65
CA GLU A 95 17.49 14.83 -23.87
C GLU A 95 17.74 15.14 -22.38
N ILE A 96 18.84 15.83 -22.02
CA ILE A 96 19.23 16.07 -20.61
C ILE A 96 18.16 16.78 -19.78
N SER A 97 17.39 17.70 -20.36
CA SER A 97 16.24 18.35 -19.71
C SER A 97 15.07 17.38 -19.42
N GLU A 98 15.01 16.25 -20.13
CA GLU A 98 14.02 15.20 -19.93
C GLU A 98 14.49 14.04 -19.03
N LEU A 99 15.70 14.11 -18.47
CA LEU A 99 16.25 13.11 -17.52
C LEU A 99 15.24 12.77 -16.40
N ILE A 100 15.00 11.48 -16.18
CA ILE A 100 14.05 10.95 -15.19
C ILE A 100 14.78 10.57 -13.90
N GLU A 101 15.86 9.79 -14.01
CA GLU A 101 16.70 9.37 -12.89
C GLU A 101 18.07 8.89 -13.36
N VAL A 102 19.05 8.92 -12.45
CA VAL A 102 20.38 8.32 -12.59
C VAL A 102 20.54 7.22 -11.56
N VAL A 103 21.00 6.04 -11.98
CA VAL A 103 21.18 4.84 -11.15
C VAL A 103 22.65 4.47 -11.09
N LEU A 104 23.20 4.38 -9.89
CA LEU A 104 24.58 4.05 -9.59
C LEU A 104 24.63 2.83 -8.67
N ASP A 105 24.81 1.63 -9.24
CA ASP A 105 24.94 0.37 -8.49
C ASP A 105 26.41 -0.08 -8.44
N LEU A 106 26.96 -0.37 -7.25
CA LEU A 106 28.34 -0.81 -7.08
C LEU A 106 28.66 -2.06 -7.94
N GLY A 107 29.69 -1.94 -8.78
CA GLY A 107 30.11 -3.02 -9.68
C GLY A 107 29.28 -3.17 -10.96
N ARG A 108 28.27 -2.32 -11.20
CA ARG A 108 27.54 -2.22 -12.47
C ARG A 108 27.91 -0.95 -13.22
N LYS A 109 27.57 -0.88 -14.51
CA LYS A 109 27.71 0.35 -15.30
C LYS A 109 26.69 1.40 -14.81
N PRO A 110 27.05 2.70 -14.74
CA PRO A 110 26.11 3.76 -14.37
C PRO A 110 25.07 3.96 -15.48
N LEU A 111 23.81 4.14 -15.09
CA LEU A 111 22.66 4.28 -15.99
C LEU A 111 21.94 5.60 -15.78
N ALA A 112 21.41 6.18 -16.85
CA ALA A 112 20.41 7.25 -16.82
C ALA A 112 19.13 6.78 -17.50
N ARG A 113 17.98 7.32 -17.09
CA ARG A 113 16.68 7.07 -17.72
C ARG A 113 16.14 8.32 -18.37
N PHE A 114 15.75 8.19 -19.63
CA PHE A 114 15.08 9.20 -20.44
C PHE A 114 13.74 8.64 -20.94
N PRO A 115 12.81 9.47 -21.45
CA PRO A 115 11.57 8.98 -22.08
C PRO A 115 11.83 8.08 -23.30
N SER A 116 13.01 8.18 -23.92
CA SER A 116 13.49 7.34 -25.02
C SER A 116 14.00 5.96 -24.57
N GLY A 117 14.43 5.80 -23.31
CA GLY A 117 14.92 4.53 -22.74
C GLY A 117 16.03 4.68 -21.68
N ASP A 118 16.64 3.55 -21.32
CA ASP A 118 17.80 3.48 -20.42
C ASP A 118 19.10 3.72 -21.21
N PHE A 119 19.90 4.70 -20.80
CA PHE A 119 21.19 5.09 -21.39
C PHE A 119 22.35 4.70 -20.47
N ILE A 120 23.38 4.06 -21.01
CA ILE A 120 24.61 3.70 -20.29
C ILE A 120 25.56 4.90 -20.32
N ILE A 121 25.84 5.48 -19.14
CA ILE A 121 26.62 6.73 -19.02
C ILE A 121 28.13 6.45 -19.15
N SER A 122 28.59 5.25 -18.81
CA SER A 122 29.98 4.81 -18.98
C SER A 122 30.06 3.29 -19.12
N ASP A 123 31.05 2.81 -19.87
CA ASP A 123 31.41 1.39 -19.91
C ASP A 123 32.09 0.90 -18.63
N ASP A 124 32.62 1.82 -17.83
CA ASP A 124 33.29 1.54 -16.56
C ASP A 124 32.27 1.26 -15.45
N ALA A 125 32.56 0.29 -14.58
CA ALA A 125 31.71 -0.03 -13.44
C ALA A 125 31.85 1.01 -12.32
N VAL A 126 30.72 1.39 -11.70
CA VAL A 126 30.65 2.27 -10.53
C VAL A 126 31.46 1.68 -9.39
N ARG A 127 32.33 2.49 -8.79
CA ARG A 127 33.26 2.07 -7.74
C ARG A 127 32.84 2.71 -6.40
N VAL A 128 33.35 2.17 -5.28
CA VAL A 128 33.01 2.66 -3.93
C VAL A 128 33.28 4.17 -3.78
N LYS A 129 34.37 4.67 -4.37
CA LYS A 129 34.74 6.09 -4.41
C LYS A 129 33.67 7.01 -5.04
N ASP A 130 32.90 6.49 -6.00
CA ASP A 130 31.92 7.26 -6.78
C ASP A 130 30.61 7.41 -5.98
N LEU A 131 30.20 6.35 -5.26
CA LEU A 131 29.11 6.40 -4.29
C LEU A 131 29.47 7.26 -3.08
N GLN A 132 30.70 7.15 -2.56
CA GLN A 132 31.20 7.98 -1.46
C GLN A 132 31.23 9.48 -1.84
N PHE A 133 31.63 9.80 -3.07
CA PHE A 133 31.55 11.17 -3.59
C PHE A 133 30.11 11.68 -3.57
N ALA A 134 29.16 10.94 -4.17
CA ALA A 134 27.75 11.36 -4.20
C ALA A 134 27.14 11.52 -2.80
N VAL A 135 27.37 10.58 -1.89
CA VAL A 135 26.91 10.68 -0.48
C VAL A 135 27.47 11.93 0.20
N SER A 136 28.72 12.30 -0.07
CA SER A 136 29.34 13.53 0.51
C SER A 136 28.71 14.84 0.02
N GLN A 137 27.99 14.83 -1.11
CA GLN A 137 27.36 16.01 -1.69
C GLN A 137 25.86 16.13 -1.33
N VAL A 138 25.20 15.02 -0.97
CA VAL A 138 23.76 15.01 -0.62
C VAL A 138 23.52 15.48 0.82
N GLY A 139 24.28 14.95 1.78
CA GLY A 139 24.03 15.13 3.22
C GLY A 139 23.62 13.84 3.92
N GLU A 140 22.91 13.96 5.03
CA GLU A 140 22.41 12.80 5.79
C GLU A 140 21.17 12.17 5.13
N PHE A 141 21.01 10.86 5.30
CA PHE A 141 19.85 10.12 4.81
C PHE A 141 18.88 9.85 5.95
N THR A 142 17.58 10.02 5.69
CA THR A 142 16.50 9.72 6.63
C THR A 142 16.33 8.21 6.85
N ASN A 143 15.57 7.84 7.89
CA ASN A 143 15.39 6.44 8.34
C ASN A 143 14.83 5.48 7.27
N ASP A 144 14.15 6.02 6.26
CA ASP A 144 13.61 5.33 5.08
C ASP A 144 14.64 5.18 3.93
N ASN A 145 15.90 5.57 4.15
CA ASN A 145 16.99 5.62 3.17
C ASN A 145 16.77 6.60 2.01
N ARG A 146 15.93 7.62 2.21
CA ARG A 146 15.79 8.76 1.29
C ARG A 146 16.65 9.95 1.75
N ALA A 147 16.86 10.88 0.83
CA ALA A 147 17.42 12.20 1.03
C ALA A 147 17.05 13.05 -0.20
N GLY A 148 17.14 14.37 -0.11
CA GLY A 148 16.96 15.29 -1.22
C GLY A 148 17.97 16.45 -1.17
N ILE A 149 18.14 17.14 -2.29
CA ILE A 149 19.03 18.30 -2.34
C ILE A 149 18.28 19.53 -1.87
N SER A 150 18.81 20.21 -0.84
CA SER A 150 18.21 21.41 -0.25
C SER A 150 17.76 22.45 -1.29
N ARG A 151 16.50 22.88 -1.18
CA ARG A 151 15.79 23.79 -2.12
C ARG A 151 15.55 23.24 -3.53
N THR A 152 15.60 21.93 -3.73
CA THR A 152 15.19 21.27 -4.99
C THR A 152 14.06 20.26 -4.71
N LEU A 153 13.46 19.74 -5.77
CA LEU A 153 12.55 18.58 -5.68
C LEU A 153 13.25 17.23 -5.93
N HIS A 154 14.57 17.21 -6.13
CA HIS A 154 15.30 16.00 -6.47
C HIS A 154 15.47 15.06 -5.28
N ARG A 155 15.32 13.75 -5.53
CA ARG A 155 15.29 12.72 -4.49
C ARG A 155 16.35 11.64 -4.74
N ILE A 156 17.19 11.40 -3.76
CA ILE A 156 18.21 10.35 -3.74
C ILE A 156 17.72 9.23 -2.82
N SER A 157 17.71 7.99 -3.31
CA SER A 157 17.37 6.81 -2.52
C SER A 157 18.57 5.87 -2.46
N ALA A 158 19.01 5.52 -1.25
CA ALA A 158 20.17 4.68 -1.02
C ALA A 158 19.80 3.20 -0.82
N ILE A 159 20.54 2.32 -1.50
CA ILE A 159 20.52 0.87 -1.28
C ILE A 159 21.67 0.56 -0.33
N ARG A 160 21.38 -0.04 0.83
CA ARG A 160 22.38 -0.45 1.83
C ARG A 160 22.57 -1.96 1.87
N ASN A 161 23.77 -2.40 2.22
CA ASN A 161 24.06 -3.81 2.52
C ASN A 161 23.70 -4.16 3.98
N ARG A 162 23.89 -5.43 4.37
CA ARG A 162 23.62 -5.93 5.74
C ARG A 162 24.48 -5.28 6.85
N LYS A 163 25.49 -4.47 6.52
CA LYS A 163 26.30 -3.68 7.46
C LYS A 163 25.90 -2.20 7.52
N GLY A 164 24.88 -1.79 6.77
CA GLY A 164 24.47 -0.39 6.63
C GLY A 164 25.29 0.43 5.64
N GLU A 165 26.29 -0.16 4.97
CA GLU A 165 27.11 0.53 3.97
C GLU A 165 26.29 0.76 2.69
N ILE A 166 26.36 1.96 2.10
CA ILE A 166 25.66 2.29 0.85
C ILE A 166 26.37 1.60 -0.32
N ILE A 167 25.63 0.77 -1.05
CA ILE A 167 26.08 -0.01 -2.21
C ILE A 167 25.38 0.38 -3.52
N GLY A 168 24.36 1.23 -3.47
CA GLY A 168 23.72 1.79 -4.65
C GLY A 168 22.97 3.08 -4.35
N LEU A 169 22.76 3.91 -5.37
CA LEU A 169 22.02 5.18 -5.31
C LEU A 169 21.10 5.32 -6.53
N THR A 170 19.84 5.70 -6.29
CA THR A 170 18.89 6.14 -7.33
C THR A 170 18.60 7.63 -7.14
N CYS A 171 19.15 8.47 -8.03
CA CYS A 171 19.03 9.92 -8.03
C CYS A 171 17.93 10.35 -9.01
N ARG A 172 16.71 10.58 -8.51
CA ARG A 172 15.51 10.89 -9.29
C ARG A 172 15.31 12.40 -9.47
N VAL A 173 15.07 12.82 -10.72
CA VAL A 173 14.77 14.21 -11.09
C VAL A 173 13.34 14.55 -10.71
N GLY A 174 13.14 15.14 -9.53
CA GLY A 174 11.92 15.89 -9.25
C GLY A 174 11.83 17.14 -10.11
N ARG A 175 10.61 17.53 -10.49
CA ARG A 175 10.29 18.76 -11.26
C ARG A 175 9.04 19.43 -10.67
N SER A 176 8.98 20.75 -10.76
CA SER A 176 7.72 21.49 -10.58
C SER A 176 7.08 21.74 -11.94
N VAL A 177 5.76 21.58 -12.06
CA VAL A 177 5.04 21.70 -13.34
C VAL A 177 3.82 22.57 -13.13
N ARG A 178 3.94 23.85 -13.51
CA ARG A 178 2.86 24.83 -13.42
C ARG A 178 1.68 24.48 -14.32
N GLY A 179 0.50 24.95 -13.95
CA GLY A 179 -0.73 24.67 -14.69
C GLY A 179 -1.21 23.22 -14.68
N SER A 180 -0.50 22.28 -14.06
CA SER A 180 -0.93 20.89 -13.88
C SER A 180 -2.27 20.77 -13.13
N ALA A 181 -2.57 21.73 -12.25
CA ALA A 181 -3.85 21.84 -11.56
C ALA A 181 -4.92 22.68 -12.30
N ASN A 182 -4.68 23.16 -13.53
CA ASN A 182 -5.64 24.02 -14.24
C ASN A 182 -7.01 23.34 -14.47
N LEU A 183 -7.05 22.01 -14.57
CA LEU A 183 -8.30 21.23 -14.65
C LEU A 183 -9.21 21.38 -13.40
N LEU A 184 -8.68 21.88 -12.28
CA LEU A 184 -9.37 22.03 -10.98
C LEU A 184 -9.46 23.49 -10.52
N ARG A 185 -9.09 24.46 -11.38
CA ARG A 185 -8.95 25.88 -10.99
C ARG A 185 -10.24 26.50 -10.45
N ASP A 186 -11.42 26.11 -10.97
CA ASP A 186 -12.72 26.51 -10.44
C ASP A 186 -12.93 26.02 -8.99
N LEU A 187 -12.75 24.71 -8.75
CA LEU A 187 -12.96 24.09 -7.43
C LEU A 187 -12.09 24.75 -6.35
N VAL A 188 -10.83 25.03 -6.70
CA VAL A 188 -9.80 25.65 -5.85
C VAL A 188 -10.12 27.12 -5.55
N GLN A 189 -10.57 27.86 -6.57
CA GLN A 189 -10.98 29.26 -6.46
C GLN A 189 -12.22 29.43 -5.57
N ASP A 190 -13.25 28.61 -5.80
CA ASP A 190 -14.53 28.61 -5.09
C ASP A 190 -14.41 28.32 -3.58
N GLY A 191 -13.22 27.91 -3.11
CA GLY A 191 -12.93 27.67 -1.69
C GLY A 191 -13.32 26.28 -1.19
N ASN A 192 -13.68 25.37 -2.09
CA ASN A 192 -14.06 23.99 -1.74
C ASN A 192 -12.88 23.23 -1.10
N SER A 193 -13.19 22.40 -0.10
CA SER A 193 -12.26 21.35 0.34
C SER A 193 -12.22 20.25 -0.72
N LEU A 194 -11.01 19.92 -1.19
CA LEU A 194 -10.73 19.12 -2.38
C LEU A 194 -9.90 17.87 -2.03
N LEU A 195 -10.47 16.69 -2.29
CA LEU A 195 -9.77 15.41 -2.16
C LEU A 195 -9.23 14.93 -3.50
N LEU A 196 -7.93 14.66 -3.60
CA LEU A 196 -7.26 14.10 -4.77
C LEU A 196 -7.01 12.60 -4.59
N ILE A 197 -7.56 11.78 -5.47
CA ILE A 197 -7.43 10.32 -5.44
C ILE A 197 -6.91 9.79 -6.77
N GLY A 198 -6.30 8.62 -6.76
CA GLY A 198 -5.80 7.98 -7.98
C GLY A 198 -4.59 7.07 -7.71
N PRO A 199 -4.24 6.19 -8.68
CA PRO A 199 -3.14 5.24 -8.54
C PRO A 199 -1.77 5.87 -8.21
N PRO A 200 -0.77 5.08 -7.79
CA PRO A 200 0.61 5.54 -7.68
C PRO A 200 1.12 6.13 -9.00
N GLY A 201 1.96 7.17 -8.93
CA GLY A 201 2.66 7.74 -10.09
C GLY A 201 1.85 8.61 -11.05
N VAL A 202 0.51 8.69 -10.94
CA VAL A 202 -0.33 9.45 -11.91
C VAL A 202 -0.12 10.97 -11.90
N GLY A 203 0.51 11.53 -10.86
CA GLY A 203 0.79 12.96 -10.73
C GLY A 203 0.15 13.67 -9.54
N LYS A 204 -0.43 12.92 -8.57
CA LYS A 204 -1.10 13.49 -7.38
C LYS A 204 -0.28 14.61 -6.70
N THR A 205 0.98 14.32 -6.37
CA THR A 205 1.93 15.25 -5.74
C THR A 205 2.23 16.49 -6.60
N THR A 206 2.29 16.33 -7.93
CA THR A 206 2.50 17.46 -8.85
C THR A 206 1.30 18.40 -8.85
N MET A 207 0.09 17.84 -8.90
CA MET A 207 -1.15 18.62 -8.86
C MET A 207 -1.35 19.30 -7.51
N ILE A 208 -1.17 18.61 -6.38
CA ILE A 208 -1.35 19.23 -5.05
C ILE A 208 -0.34 20.36 -4.79
N ARG A 209 0.89 20.24 -5.30
CA ARG A 209 1.91 21.30 -5.26
C ARG A 209 1.47 22.54 -6.02
N GLU A 210 0.98 22.39 -7.25
CA GLU A 210 0.46 23.53 -8.04
C GLU A 210 -0.83 24.10 -7.42
N VAL A 211 -1.69 23.29 -6.78
CA VAL A 211 -2.84 23.80 -6.01
C VAL A 211 -2.38 24.64 -4.81
N ALA A 212 -1.38 24.18 -4.05
CA ALA A 212 -0.81 24.95 -2.96
C ALA A 212 -0.22 26.28 -3.43
N ARG A 213 0.53 26.25 -4.55
CA ARG A 213 1.08 27.44 -5.21
C ARG A 213 -0.02 28.41 -5.66
N MET A 214 -1.05 27.92 -6.36
CA MET A 214 -2.20 28.73 -6.78
C MET A 214 -2.91 29.37 -5.59
N LEU A 215 -3.09 28.64 -4.48
CA LEU A 215 -3.76 29.17 -3.28
C LEU A 215 -2.91 30.22 -2.55
N GLY A 216 -1.58 30.11 -2.56
CA GLY A 216 -0.67 31.07 -1.95
C GLY A 216 -0.34 32.30 -2.82
N ASP A 217 -0.19 32.11 -4.14
CA ASP A 217 0.19 33.16 -5.09
C ASP A 217 -1.02 33.76 -5.81
N ASP A 218 -1.77 32.96 -6.57
CA ASP A 218 -2.87 33.43 -7.43
C ASP A 218 -4.07 33.94 -6.61
N TYR A 219 -4.22 33.47 -5.36
CA TYR A 219 -5.36 33.76 -4.47
C TYR A 219 -4.99 34.34 -3.09
N GLU A 220 -3.71 34.63 -2.84
CA GLU A 220 -3.18 35.28 -1.61
C GLU A 220 -3.64 34.66 -0.26
N LYS A 221 -4.01 33.37 -0.21
CA LYS A 221 -4.49 32.72 1.01
C LYS A 221 -3.32 32.33 1.92
N ARG A 222 -3.56 32.30 3.24
CA ARG A 222 -2.66 31.69 4.22
C ARG A 222 -2.68 30.16 4.09
N VAL A 223 -1.82 29.62 3.21
CA VAL A 223 -1.64 28.19 2.96
C VAL A 223 -0.59 27.61 3.92
N MET A 224 -0.92 26.48 4.53
CA MET A 224 -0.05 25.72 5.43
C MET A 224 0.03 24.25 4.96
N ILE A 225 1.17 23.85 4.41
CA ILE A 225 1.42 22.49 3.93
C ILE A 225 1.96 21.65 5.11
N VAL A 226 1.38 20.47 5.33
CA VAL A 226 1.88 19.45 6.24
C VAL A 226 2.44 18.31 5.37
N ASP A 227 3.77 18.24 5.32
CA ASP A 227 4.54 17.42 4.39
C ASP A 227 5.24 16.29 5.16
N THR A 228 4.86 15.04 4.90
CA THR A 228 5.42 13.83 5.54
C THR A 228 6.59 13.26 4.75
N SER A 229 6.51 13.31 3.41
CA SER A 229 7.46 12.65 2.51
C SER A 229 8.58 13.57 2.01
N ASN A 230 8.52 14.86 2.38
CA ASN A 230 9.25 15.98 1.75
C ASN A 230 9.00 16.07 0.22
N GLU A 231 7.85 15.57 -0.26
CA GLU A 231 7.57 15.50 -1.71
C GLU A 231 6.81 16.71 -2.24
N ILE A 232 6.07 17.47 -1.41
CA ILE A 232 5.41 18.70 -1.87
C ILE A 232 6.42 19.86 -1.88
N GLY A 233 7.04 20.14 -0.74
CA GLY A 233 7.94 21.26 -0.54
C GLY A 233 9.43 20.98 -0.80
N GLY A 234 9.80 19.77 -1.22
CA GLY A 234 11.20 19.37 -1.36
C GLY A 234 11.90 19.17 -0.02
N ASP A 235 13.21 18.97 -0.05
CA ASP A 235 14.01 18.62 1.14
C ASP A 235 14.88 19.78 1.66
N GLY A 236 15.36 19.64 2.90
CA GLY A 236 16.05 20.68 3.69
C GLY A 236 15.08 21.74 4.26
N ASP A 237 15.56 22.59 5.18
CA ASP A 237 14.74 23.54 5.95
C ASP A 237 13.95 24.54 5.09
N ILE A 238 14.52 24.94 3.94
CA ILE A 238 14.00 25.98 3.07
C ILE A 238 13.21 25.31 1.93
N PRO A 239 11.87 25.49 1.87
CA PRO A 239 11.05 24.81 0.87
C PRO A 239 11.34 25.29 -0.56
N HIS A 240 11.02 24.42 -1.51
CA HIS A 240 11.13 24.65 -2.94
C HIS A 240 10.18 25.77 -3.41
N PRO A 241 10.64 26.73 -4.25
CA PRO A 241 9.80 27.83 -4.75
C PRO A 241 8.53 27.42 -5.50
N GLY A 242 8.44 26.16 -5.94
CA GLY A 242 7.26 25.57 -6.58
C GLY A 242 6.01 25.47 -5.70
N ILE A 243 6.10 25.71 -4.39
CA ILE A 243 4.91 25.87 -3.52
C ILE A 243 4.41 27.32 -3.42
N GLY A 244 5.11 28.27 -4.05
CA GLY A 244 4.77 29.70 -3.97
C GLY A 244 4.94 30.26 -2.56
N ASN A 245 4.07 31.19 -2.17
CA ASN A 245 4.04 31.77 -0.82
C ASN A 245 3.51 30.83 0.28
N ALA A 246 3.21 29.57 -0.02
CA ALA A 246 2.75 28.60 0.97
C ALA A 246 3.83 28.31 2.03
N ARG A 247 3.43 28.19 3.29
CA ARG A 247 4.31 27.74 4.38
C ARG A 247 4.33 26.21 4.44
N ARG A 248 5.40 25.60 4.98
CA ARG A 248 5.51 24.15 5.20
C ARG A 248 5.81 23.85 6.67
N MET A 249 5.17 22.83 7.22
CA MET A 249 5.57 22.08 8.41
C MET A 249 5.98 20.67 7.95
N GLN A 250 7.15 20.22 8.35
CA GLN A 250 7.63 18.87 8.06
C GLN A 250 7.24 17.94 9.21
N VAL A 251 6.82 16.72 8.90
CA VAL A 251 6.41 15.74 9.90
C VAL A 251 7.57 14.75 10.16
N PRO A 252 8.13 14.66 11.39
CA PRO A 252 9.28 13.78 11.67
C PRO A 252 9.02 12.28 11.52
N ASN A 253 7.76 11.83 11.59
CA ASN A 253 7.30 10.47 11.37
C ASN A 253 5.81 10.51 11.00
N SER A 254 5.37 9.72 10.01
CA SER A 254 3.96 9.54 9.63
C SER A 254 3.03 9.31 10.83
N ASP A 255 3.47 8.53 11.82
CA ASP A 255 2.67 8.16 12.99
C ASP A 255 2.17 9.37 13.80
N ILE A 256 2.84 10.52 13.70
CA ILE A 256 2.49 11.77 14.41
C ILE A 256 1.90 12.85 13.49
N GLN A 257 1.65 12.57 12.20
CA GLN A 257 1.05 13.50 11.24
C GLN A 257 -0.27 14.11 11.76
N HIS A 258 -1.13 13.29 12.38
CA HIS A 258 -2.38 13.73 13.00
C HIS A 258 -2.20 14.81 14.08
N LYS A 259 -1.06 14.84 14.79
CA LYS A 259 -0.73 15.86 15.79
C LYS A 259 -0.27 17.15 15.13
N VAL A 260 0.59 17.05 14.11
CA VAL A 260 1.08 18.20 13.33
C VAL A 260 -0.07 18.90 12.59
N LEU A 261 -1.08 18.15 12.11
CA LEU A 261 -2.31 18.71 11.54
C LEU A 261 -3.10 19.58 12.54
N ILE A 262 -3.20 19.16 13.80
CA ILE A 262 -3.87 19.93 14.86
C ILE A 262 -3.03 21.17 15.23
N GLU A 263 -1.72 20.97 15.43
CA GLU A 263 -0.75 22.04 15.73
C GLU A 263 -0.77 23.15 14.66
N ALA A 264 -0.85 22.78 13.38
CA ALA A 264 -0.92 23.70 12.26
C ALA A 264 -2.13 24.66 12.35
N VAL A 265 -3.27 24.21 12.89
CA VAL A 265 -4.43 25.08 13.13
C VAL A 265 -4.20 25.97 14.34
N GLU A 266 -3.76 25.38 15.45
CA GLU A 266 -3.71 26.04 16.75
C GLU A 266 -2.62 27.11 16.83
N ASN A 267 -1.46 26.87 16.21
CA ASN A 267 -0.32 27.79 16.25
C ASN A 267 -0.25 28.78 15.07
N HIS A 268 -0.92 28.53 13.94
CA HIS A 268 -0.67 29.28 12.70
C HIS A 268 -1.89 29.89 11.99
N MET A 269 -3.12 29.66 12.46
CA MET A 269 -4.36 30.25 11.92
C MET A 269 -4.47 30.25 10.37
N PRO A 270 -4.25 29.11 9.69
CA PRO A 270 -4.31 29.01 8.23
C PRO A 270 -5.73 29.23 7.69
N GLN A 271 -5.82 29.59 6.40
CA GLN A 271 -7.07 29.54 5.63
C GLN A 271 -7.18 28.24 4.84
N VAL A 272 -6.03 27.68 4.46
CA VAL A 272 -5.93 26.39 3.77
C VAL A 272 -4.90 25.52 4.49
N ILE A 273 -5.24 24.26 4.77
CA ILE A 273 -4.25 23.22 5.06
C ILE A 273 -4.13 22.28 3.85
N VAL A 274 -2.89 22.01 3.46
CA VAL A 274 -2.55 21.08 2.37
C VAL A 274 -1.85 19.86 2.97
N ILE A 275 -2.28 18.65 2.60
CA ILE A 275 -1.84 17.39 3.22
C ILE A 275 -1.35 16.43 2.13
N ASP A 276 -0.12 15.92 2.23
CA ASP A 276 0.51 15.09 1.18
C ASP A 276 -0.27 13.79 0.91
N GLU A 277 -0.42 12.92 1.90
CA GLU A 277 -1.32 11.76 1.85
C GLU A 277 -2.04 11.59 3.20
N ILE A 278 -3.31 11.20 3.17
CA ILE A 278 -4.07 10.71 4.33
C ILE A 278 -4.18 9.19 4.21
N GLY A 279 -3.63 8.47 5.18
CA GLY A 279 -3.59 7.01 5.24
C GLY A 279 -4.21 6.41 6.50
N THR A 280 -4.18 7.11 7.65
CA THR A 280 -4.70 6.59 8.93
C THR A 280 -6.02 7.21 9.37
N ILE A 281 -6.74 6.47 10.21
CA ILE A 281 -7.97 6.94 10.85
C ILE A 281 -7.75 8.16 11.77
N LEU A 282 -6.54 8.32 12.34
CA LEU A 282 -6.21 9.47 13.19
C LEU A 282 -6.03 10.74 12.36
N GLU A 283 -5.40 10.67 11.17
CA GLU A 283 -5.38 11.78 10.22
C GLU A 283 -6.78 12.11 9.71
N ALA A 284 -7.62 11.09 9.43
CA ALA A 284 -8.99 11.31 8.97
C ALA A 284 -9.87 12.02 10.02
N ILE A 285 -9.73 11.65 11.30
CA ILE A 285 -10.40 12.33 12.41
C ILE A 285 -9.87 13.77 12.55
N ALA A 286 -8.54 13.97 12.50
CA ALA A 286 -7.95 15.31 12.54
C ALA A 286 -8.46 16.19 11.38
N ALA A 287 -8.49 15.66 10.15
CA ALA A 287 -9.02 16.35 8.98
C ALA A 287 -10.50 16.73 9.16
N SER A 288 -11.36 15.86 9.69
CA SER A 288 -12.76 16.20 10.01
C SER A 288 -12.84 17.36 11.00
N THR A 289 -12.12 17.28 12.13
CA THR A 289 -12.08 18.34 13.16
C THR A 289 -11.54 19.67 12.62
N ILE A 290 -10.69 19.66 11.60
CA ILE A 290 -10.16 20.86 10.93
C ILE A 290 -11.18 21.44 9.94
N ALA A 291 -11.87 20.59 9.16
CA ALA A 291 -12.94 21.01 8.26
C ALA A 291 -14.13 21.62 9.04
N GLU A 292 -14.47 21.07 10.20
CA GLU A 292 -15.48 21.59 11.13
C GLU A 292 -15.14 22.99 11.67
N ARG A 293 -13.85 23.37 11.71
CA ARG A 293 -13.39 24.73 12.04
C ARG A 293 -13.47 25.71 10.84
N GLY A 294 -13.98 25.27 9.68
CA GLY A 294 -14.16 26.09 8.48
C GLY A 294 -12.88 26.36 7.67
N ILE A 295 -11.85 25.54 7.84
CA ILE A 295 -10.58 25.65 7.11
C ILE A 295 -10.67 24.85 5.81
N GLN A 296 -10.24 25.44 4.69
CA GLN A 296 -10.21 24.75 3.39
C GLN A 296 -9.15 23.65 3.44
N LEU A 297 -9.51 22.41 3.11
CA LEU A 297 -8.58 21.29 3.03
C LEU A 297 -8.28 20.91 1.59
N VAL A 298 -7.00 20.70 1.28
CA VAL A 298 -6.58 20.01 0.05
C VAL A 298 -5.72 18.83 0.47
N ALA A 299 -6.10 17.62 0.08
CA ALA A 299 -5.33 16.43 0.45
C ALA A 299 -5.25 15.44 -0.71
N THR A 300 -4.25 14.56 -0.69
CA THR A 300 -4.37 13.25 -1.36
C THR A 300 -4.73 12.18 -0.34
N ALA A 301 -5.31 11.06 -0.78
CA ALA A 301 -5.59 9.92 0.11
C ALA A 301 -5.31 8.58 -0.58
N HIS A 302 -5.11 7.54 0.25
CA HIS A 302 -4.76 6.21 -0.22
C HIS A 302 -5.94 5.50 -0.92
N GLY A 303 -6.02 5.63 -2.24
CA GLY A 303 -7.03 4.96 -3.04
C GLY A 303 -6.94 5.26 -4.54
N ALA A 304 -7.51 4.38 -5.37
CA ALA A 304 -7.62 4.56 -6.82
C ALA A 304 -8.92 5.25 -7.24
N THR A 305 -10.00 5.10 -6.48
CA THR A 305 -11.34 5.64 -6.75
C THR A 305 -12.06 6.03 -5.46
N ILE A 306 -13.09 6.87 -5.56
CA ILE A 306 -13.97 7.22 -4.43
C ILE A 306 -14.67 5.97 -3.86
N GLU A 307 -15.03 5.01 -4.70
CA GLU A 307 -15.65 3.75 -4.26
C GLU A 307 -14.76 2.91 -3.33
N ASN A 308 -13.44 2.94 -3.53
CA ASN A 308 -12.51 2.23 -2.65
C ASN A 308 -12.41 2.93 -1.29
N LEU A 309 -12.56 4.26 -1.26
CA LEU A 309 -12.58 5.05 -0.03
C LEU A 309 -13.84 4.78 0.80
N ILE A 310 -15.01 4.71 0.16
CA ILE A 310 -16.30 4.34 0.77
C ILE A 310 -16.23 2.94 1.44
N LYS A 311 -15.40 2.03 0.90
CA LYS A 311 -15.21 0.67 1.42
C LYS A 311 -14.08 0.55 2.46
N ASN A 312 -13.28 1.60 2.68
CA ASN A 312 -12.12 1.57 3.58
C ASN A 312 -12.50 2.05 5.00
N PRO A 313 -12.54 1.17 6.02
CA PRO A 313 -12.99 1.53 7.36
C PRO A 313 -12.07 2.50 8.13
N SER A 314 -10.86 2.78 7.61
CA SER A 314 -9.96 3.80 8.17
C SER A 314 -10.20 5.19 7.56
N LEU A 315 -10.78 5.27 6.37
CA LEU A 315 -10.88 6.50 5.56
C LEU A 315 -12.32 6.86 5.13
N ASP A 316 -13.32 6.03 5.46
CA ASP A 316 -14.74 6.28 5.17
C ASP A 316 -15.22 7.64 5.72
N LEU A 317 -14.65 8.08 6.85
CA LEU A 317 -14.91 9.36 7.47
C LEU A 317 -14.71 10.55 6.52
N LEU A 318 -13.71 10.49 5.63
CA LEU A 318 -13.44 11.55 4.64
C LEU A 318 -14.60 11.76 3.65
N VAL A 319 -15.38 10.70 3.40
CA VAL A 319 -16.60 10.68 2.57
C VAL A 319 -17.90 10.73 3.40
N GLY A 320 -17.80 11.11 4.68
CA GLY A 320 -18.95 11.33 5.57
C GLY A 320 -19.28 10.12 6.46
N GLY A 321 -18.46 9.08 6.40
CA GLY A 321 -18.54 7.85 7.18
C GLY A 321 -19.73 6.97 6.82
N VAL A 322 -19.53 5.67 6.59
CA VAL A 322 -20.60 4.74 6.19
C VAL A 322 -21.14 3.99 7.41
N GLN A 323 -22.46 3.85 7.51
CA GLN A 323 -23.14 3.06 8.54
C GLN A 323 -24.31 2.26 7.97
N SER A 324 -24.64 1.13 8.60
CA SER A 324 -25.85 0.36 8.30
C SER A 324 -27.01 0.84 9.16
N VAL A 325 -28.03 1.42 8.52
CA VAL A 325 -29.25 1.93 9.17
C VAL A 325 -30.38 0.91 8.95
N THR A 326 -31.16 0.63 9.99
CA THR A 326 -32.39 -0.16 9.85
C THR A 326 -33.57 0.75 9.59
N LEU A 327 -34.09 0.71 8.36
CA LEU A 327 -35.30 1.40 7.93
C LEU A 327 -36.54 0.74 8.54
N GLY A 328 -37.53 1.57 8.89
CA GLY A 328 -38.87 1.12 9.28
C GLY A 328 -39.62 0.49 8.10
N ASP A 329 -40.56 -0.40 8.40
CA ASP A 329 -41.27 -1.24 7.43
C ASP A 329 -41.92 -0.47 6.27
N GLU A 330 -42.48 0.72 6.53
CA GLU A 330 -43.06 1.57 5.48
C GLU A 330 -42.02 2.13 4.49
N GLU A 331 -40.85 2.52 4.99
CA GLU A 331 -39.76 3.07 4.17
C GLU A 331 -39.02 1.97 3.40
N ALA A 332 -38.78 0.82 4.05
CA ALA A 332 -38.22 -0.36 3.40
C ALA A 332 -39.12 -0.86 2.26
N THR A 333 -40.44 -0.88 2.48
CA THR A 333 -41.44 -1.22 1.45
C THR A 333 -41.45 -0.18 0.33
N ARG A 334 -41.38 1.12 0.65
CA ARG A 334 -41.33 2.21 -0.34
C ARG A 334 -40.08 2.17 -1.23
N ARG A 335 -38.93 1.77 -0.68
CA ARG A 335 -37.67 1.59 -1.41
C ARG A 335 -37.53 0.22 -2.08
N GLY A 336 -38.46 -0.71 -1.85
CA GLY A 336 -38.45 -2.06 -2.42
C GLY A 336 -37.26 -2.93 -1.99
N GLY A 337 -36.66 -2.65 -0.84
CA GLY A 337 -35.35 -3.17 -0.45
C GLY A 337 -35.32 -3.92 0.89
N THR A 338 -34.13 -4.36 1.28
CA THR A 338 -33.85 -4.90 2.62
C THR A 338 -34.08 -3.85 3.70
N LYS A 339 -34.52 -4.27 4.90
CA LYS A 339 -34.68 -3.34 6.04
C LYS A 339 -33.37 -2.67 6.46
N THR A 340 -32.22 -3.29 6.21
CA THR A 340 -30.90 -2.67 6.40
C THR A 340 -30.42 -2.03 5.09
N VAL A 341 -29.99 -0.77 5.15
CA VAL A 341 -29.41 0.01 4.04
C VAL A 341 -28.15 0.72 4.52
N LEU A 342 -27.15 0.90 3.65
CA LEU A 342 -25.98 1.71 3.95
C LEU A 342 -26.26 3.18 3.65
N GLU A 343 -26.08 4.05 4.63
CA GLU A 343 -26.22 5.51 4.52
C GLU A 343 -25.02 6.18 5.20
N ARG A 344 -24.79 7.48 4.94
CA ARG A 344 -23.72 8.25 5.60
C ARG A 344 -24.03 8.52 7.08
N LYS A 345 -22.99 8.77 7.87
CA LYS A 345 -23.04 9.26 9.26
C LYS A 345 -23.24 10.78 9.30
N GLY A 346 -22.67 11.51 8.33
CA GLY A 346 -22.74 12.96 8.24
C GLY A 346 -22.25 13.54 6.90
N PRO A 347 -21.99 14.86 6.84
CA PRO A 347 -21.36 15.48 5.67
C PRO A 347 -19.92 14.97 5.49
N PRO A 348 -19.40 14.91 4.26
CA PRO A 348 -18.00 14.55 4.00
C PRO A 348 -17.03 15.65 4.45
N THR A 349 -15.85 15.25 4.91
CA THR A 349 -14.73 16.16 5.26
C THR A 349 -14.31 17.02 4.05
N PHE A 350 -14.44 16.48 2.85
CA PHE A 350 -14.16 17.18 1.59
C PHE A 350 -15.46 17.42 0.81
N THR A 351 -15.72 18.66 0.44
CA THR A 351 -16.91 19.05 -0.32
C THR A 351 -16.88 18.50 -1.76
N CYS A 352 -15.69 18.39 -2.36
CA CYS A 352 -15.49 17.88 -3.71
C CYS A 352 -14.31 16.90 -3.78
N GLY A 353 -14.33 16.03 -4.79
CA GLY A 353 -13.27 15.06 -5.06
C GLY A 353 -12.81 15.10 -6.51
N ALA A 354 -11.58 14.64 -6.77
CA ALA A 354 -11.03 14.50 -8.11
C ALA A 354 -10.24 13.18 -8.22
N GLU A 355 -10.70 12.26 -9.08
CA GLU A 355 -9.92 11.06 -9.45
C GLU A 355 -8.98 11.40 -10.61
N ILE A 356 -7.68 11.34 -10.36
CA ILE A 356 -6.64 11.61 -11.35
C ILE A 356 -6.38 10.31 -12.13
N VAL A 357 -6.91 10.25 -13.36
CA VAL A 357 -6.81 9.09 -14.25
C VAL A 357 -5.46 9.11 -14.97
N SER A 358 -5.02 10.29 -15.39
CA SER A 358 -3.71 10.52 -16.01
C SER A 358 -3.24 11.96 -15.79
N LYS A 359 -2.03 12.29 -16.26
CA LYS A 359 -1.49 13.66 -16.28
C LYS A 359 -2.36 14.68 -17.05
N THR A 360 -3.26 14.22 -17.92
CA THR A 360 -4.12 15.06 -18.78
C THR A 360 -5.60 14.80 -18.61
N GLU A 361 -6.02 13.84 -17.78
CA GLU A 361 -7.43 13.46 -17.58
C GLU A 361 -7.77 13.26 -16.11
N VAL A 362 -8.80 13.99 -15.66
CA VAL A 362 -9.26 13.98 -14.27
C VAL A 362 -10.79 13.91 -14.23
N ARG A 363 -11.34 13.05 -13.37
CA ARG A 363 -12.77 12.95 -13.07
C ARG A 363 -13.11 13.80 -11.86
N VAL A 364 -13.95 14.81 -12.05
CA VAL A 364 -14.34 15.75 -10.99
C VAL A 364 -15.73 15.41 -10.43
N HIS A 365 -15.76 15.25 -9.11
CA HIS A 365 -16.93 15.06 -8.27
C HIS A 365 -17.26 16.38 -7.57
N ARG A 366 -18.01 17.26 -8.24
CA ARG A 366 -18.35 18.61 -7.72
C ARG A 366 -19.07 18.59 -6.35
N SER A 367 -19.83 17.54 -6.08
CA SER A 367 -20.33 17.22 -4.73
C SER A 367 -19.91 15.80 -4.39
N LEU A 368 -19.07 15.65 -3.37
CA LEU A 368 -18.66 14.35 -2.87
C LEU A 368 -19.83 13.66 -2.14
N GLU A 369 -20.66 14.43 -1.43
CA GLU A 369 -21.92 14.00 -0.82
C GLU A 369 -22.86 13.33 -1.85
N ALA A 370 -23.20 14.02 -2.93
CA ALA A 370 -24.09 13.47 -3.97
C ALA A 370 -23.46 12.29 -4.74
N THR A 371 -22.12 12.21 -4.78
CA THR A 371 -21.39 11.06 -5.33
C THR A 371 -21.56 9.83 -4.44
N VAL A 372 -21.30 9.99 -3.13
CA VAL A 372 -21.35 8.89 -2.16
C VAL A 372 -22.77 8.36 -2.02
N ASP A 373 -23.78 9.24 -1.96
CA ASP A 373 -25.18 8.83 -1.87
C ASP A 373 -25.66 8.08 -3.12
N ALA A 374 -25.16 8.45 -4.31
CA ALA A 374 -25.45 7.69 -5.54
C ALA A 374 -24.84 6.29 -5.47
N VAL A 375 -23.56 6.18 -5.09
CA VAL A 375 -22.84 4.90 -4.97
C VAL A 375 -23.46 3.99 -3.91
N LEU A 376 -23.79 4.52 -2.72
CA LEU A 376 -24.48 3.77 -1.65
C LEU A 376 -25.88 3.31 -2.07
N ALA A 377 -26.58 4.09 -2.90
CA ALA A 377 -27.86 3.71 -3.50
C ALA A 377 -27.73 2.77 -4.73
N GLY A 378 -26.53 2.29 -5.06
CA GLY A 378 -26.29 1.39 -6.20
C GLY A 378 -26.44 2.06 -7.57
N ARG A 379 -26.30 3.39 -7.65
CA ARG A 379 -26.43 4.19 -8.87
C ARG A 379 -25.06 4.72 -9.31
N LEU A 380 -24.92 4.96 -10.61
CA LEU A 380 -23.76 5.69 -11.13
C LEU A 380 -23.81 7.16 -10.66
N PRO A 381 -22.72 7.72 -10.10
CA PRO A 381 -22.65 9.13 -9.75
C PRO A 381 -22.54 10.02 -11.00
N ASN A 382 -22.95 11.29 -10.88
CA ASN A 382 -22.70 12.28 -11.93
C ASN A 382 -21.26 12.80 -11.81
N VAL A 383 -20.49 12.71 -12.89
CA VAL A 383 -19.04 13.01 -12.90
C VAL A 383 -18.68 13.89 -14.09
N GLU A 384 -17.79 14.87 -13.88
CA GLU A 384 -17.24 15.69 -14.95
C GLU A 384 -15.87 15.15 -15.39
N ILE A 385 -15.79 14.58 -16.59
CA ILE A 385 -14.52 14.17 -17.19
C ILE A 385 -13.87 15.41 -17.80
N ARG A 386 -12.72 15.83 -17.27
CA ARG A 386 -11.99 17.01 -17.71
C ARG A 386 -10.67 16.59 -18.35
N LYS A 387 -10.41 17.06 -19.57
CA LYS A 387 -9.22 16.69 -20.36
C LYS A 387 -8.45 17.91 -20.85
N ILE A 388 -7.12 17.84 -20.86
CA ILE A 388 -6.25 18.81 -21.52
C ILE A 388 -5.98 18.34 -22.95
N ASN A 389 -6.52 19.06 -23.92
CA ASN A 389 -6.27 18.85 -25.35
C ASN A 389 -5.40 19.99 -25.90
N SER A 390 -4.83 19.81 -27.10
CA SER A 390 -3.96 20.80 -27.78
C SER A 390 -4.62 22.15 -28.09
N HIS A 391 -5.93 22.28 -27.88
CA HIS A 391 -6.73 23.48 -28.11
C HIS A 391 -7.32 24.07 -26.81
N GLY A 392 -7.04 23.50 -25.64
CA GLY A 392 -7.53 23.97 -24.34
C GLY A 392 -8.06 22.84 -23.44
N VAL A 393 -8.84 23.23 -22.43
CA VAL A 393 -9.51 22.29 -21.51
C VAL A 393 -10.88 21.93 -22.06
N GLU A 394 -11.12 20.64 -22.30
CA GLU A 394 -12.44 20.09 -22.59
C GLU A 394 -13.08 19.55 -21.31
N VAL A 395 -14.35 19.90 -21.09
CA VAL A 395 -15.15 19.43 -19.94
C VAL A 395 -16.36 18.66 -20.48
N ILE A 396 -16.36 17.35 -20.28
CA ILE A 396 -17.44 16.44 -20.68
C ILE A 396 -18.17 16.02 -19.41
N VAL A 397 -19.41 16.48 -19.24
CA VAL A 397 -20.24 16.12 -18.08
C VAL A 397 -20.96 14.80 -18.41
N GLU A 398 -20.51 13.68 -17.83
CA GLU A 398 -21.13 12.38 -18.08
C GLU A 398 -22.36 12.19 -17.18
N LYS A 399 -23.51 12.72 -17.64
CA LYS A 399 -24.82 12.44 -17.05
C LYS A 399 -25.41 11.15 -17.63
N LYS A 400 -25.24 10.03 -16.92
CA LYS A 400 -26.05 8.82 -17.15
C LYS A 400 -27.31 8.90 -16.31
N GLU A 401 -28.38 9.46 -16.88
CA GLU A 401 -29.72 9.35 -16.30
C GLU A 401 -30.17 7.88 -16.29
N PRO A 402 -30.83 7.39 -15.23
CA PRO A 402 -31.33 6.02 -15.18
C PRO A 402 -32.54 5.87 -16.12
N SER A 403 -32.36 5.17 -17.24
CA SER A 403 -33.45 4.72 -18.08
C SER A 403 -34.29 3.68 -17.32
N VAL A 404 -35.41 4.12 -16.73
CA VAL A 404 -36.31 3.24 -15.99
C VAL A 404 -37.19 2.46 -16.98
N ASP A 405 -36.75 1.26 -17.36
CA ASP A 405 -37.52 0.34 -18.20
C ASP A 405 -38.73 -0.23 -17.43
N VAL A 406 -39.81 0.55 -17.41
CA VAL A 406 -41.14 0.08 -16.99
C VAL A 406 -41.84 -0.55 -18.20
N VAL A 407 -41.94 -1.88 -18.25
CA VAL A 407 -43.15 -2.58 -18.76
C VAL A 407 -43.19 -4.07 -18.35
N THR A 408 -44.32 -4.44 -17.73
CA THR A 408 -44.88 -5.80 -17.51
C THR A 408 -44.00 -6.93 -16.95
N LEU A 409 -44.25 -7.25 -15.68
CA LEU A 409 -44.50 -8.65 -15.30
C LEU A 409 -45.77 -9.15 -16.00
N ASP A 410 -45.70 -10.27 -16.73
CA ASP A 410 -46.57 -11.46 -16.53
C ASP A 410 -46.49 -12.46 -17.70
N LYS A 411 -45.81 -13.59 -17.47
CA LYS A 411 -46.42 -14.94 -17.58
C LYS A 411 -45.48 -16.04 -17.09
N LYS A 412 -46.09 -17.15 -16.66
CA LYS A 412 -45.43 -18.34 -16.12
C LYS A 412 -44.97 -19.30 -17.22
N HIS A 413 -44.03 -20.17 -16.83
CA HIS A 413 -43.75 -21.51 -17.34
C HIS A 413 -44.66 -22.05 -18.44
N GLU A 414 -44.06 -22.46 -19.57
CA GLU A 414 -44.13 -23.83 -20.11
C GLU A 414 -43.19 -23.96 -21.32
N ALA A 415 -43.11 -25.15 -21.93
CA ALA A 415 -42.27 -25.53 -23.08
C ALA A 415 -40.75 -25.62 -22.83
N GLU A 416 -40.34 -26.79 -22.28
CA GLU A 416 -39.12 -27.45 -22.76
C GLU A 416 -39.27 -27.92 -24.23
N THR A 417 -38.20 -28.47 -24.80
CA THR A 417 -38.15 -29.17 -26.10
C THR A 417 -38.39 -28.37 -27.38
N LEU A 418 -37.30 -28.10 -28.10
CA LEU A 418 -37.19 -28.48 -29.52
C LEU A 418 -35.72 -28.61 -29.94
N ASP A 419 -35.14 -29.78 -29.72
CA ASP A 419 -33.85 -30.22 -30.28
C ASP A 419 -34.06 -30.75 -31.70
N VAL A 420 -33.25 -30.29 -32.67
CA VAL A 420 -32.79 -31.09 -33.82
C VAL A 420 -31.36 -30.65 -34.26
N LEU A 421 -30.34 -31.26 -33.65
CA LEU A 421 -29.21 -31.97 -34.30
C LEU A 421 -28.35 -31.35 -35.44
N LYS A 422 -27.08 -31.85 -35.49
CA LYS A 422 -26.03 -31.79 -36.53
C LYS A 422 -25.04 -30.61 -36.39
N LEU A 423 -23.72 -30.78 -36.58
CA LEU A 423 -22.94 -31.88 -37.19
C LEU A 423 -21.81 -32.43 -36.28
N THR A 424 -21.30 -33.61 -36.62
CA THR A 424 -20.04 -34.24 -36.16
C THR A 424 -19.09 -34.45 -37.35
N GLU A 425 -17.88 -34.99 -37.09
CA GLU A 425 -16.86 -35.47 -38.06
C GLU A 425 -16.02 -34.36 -38.77
N ASP A 426 -14.68 -34.45 -38.93
CA ASP A 426 -13.73 -35.41 -38.33
C ASP A 426 -12.23 -35.00 -38.37
N GLU A 427 -11.45 -35.69 -37.52
CA GLU A 427 -10.03 -36.15 -37.60
C GLU A 427 -8.81 -35.31 -38.12
N THR A 428 -7.75 -35.32 -37.28
CA THR A 428 -6.28 -35.37 -37.61
C THR A 428 -5.61 -34.10 -38.21
N ILE A 429 -4.29 -33.88 -38.20
CA ILE A 429 -3.07 -34.74 -38.14
C ILE A 429 -1.99 -34.19 -37.16
N SER A 430 -1.26 -35.15 -36.54
CA SER A 430 0.08 -35.24 -35.91
C SER A 430 1.13 -34.08 -35.98
N GLU A 431 2.34 -34.09 -35.38
CA GLU A 431 3.20 -35.06 -34.63
C GLU A 431 4.30 -34.24 -33.85
N VAL A 432 5.25 -34.69 -33.01
CA VAL A 432 5.85 -35.99 -32.57
C VAL A 432 6.24 -35.90 -31.08
N LEU A 433 6.59 -37.03 -30.43
CA LEU A 433 7.28 -37.12 -29.12
C LEU A 433 8.83 -36.90 -29.26
N PRO A 434 9.63 -36.82 -28.16
CA PRO A 434 10.07 -38.03 -27.45
C PRO A 434 10.14 -37.92 -25.91
N ALA A 435 10.25 -39.06 -25.22
CA ALA A 435 10.48 -39.17 -23.77
C ALA A 435 11.53 -40.26 -23.46
N LYS A 436 12.35 -40.04 -22.39
CA LYS A 436 13.31 -40.95 -21.70
C LYS A 436 14.25 -40.08 -20.81
N GLU A 437 14.81 -40.49 -19.67
CA GLU A 437 14.58 -41.66 -18.80
C GLU A 437 15.22 -41.40 -17.41
N ILE A 438 14.57 -41.86 -16.33
CA ILE A 438 15.04 -42.22 -14.97
C ILE A 438 16.40 -41.68 -14.45
N THR A 439 16.37 -40.98 -13.31
CA THR A 439 17.27 -41.19 -12.15
C THR A 439 16.53 -40.96 -10.83
N GLU A 440 16.89 -41.69 -9.78
CA GLU A 440 16.23 -41.68 -8.46
C GLU A 440 17.05 -40.95 -7.38
N ALA A 441 16.40 -40.65 -6.25
CA ALA A 441 16.98 -40.17 -4.97
C ALA A 441 17.43 -38.68 -4.95
N GLU A 442 17.22 -37.87 -3.89
CA GLU A 442 16.73 -38.13 -2.51
C GLU A 442 15.69 -37.07 -2.04
N SER A 443 14.92 -37.43 -1.00
CA SER A 443 14.13 -36.56 -0.10
C SER A 443 13.25 -35.44 -0.71
N SER A 444 11.96 -35.73 -0.90
CA SER A 444 10.88 -34.75 -0.73
C SER A 444 10.24 -34.94 0.65
N GLU A 445 10.03 -33.85 1.41
CA GLU A 445 9.28 -33.92 2.66
C GLU A 445 7.81 -34.23 2.38
N HIS A 446 7.23 -35.20 3.08
CA HIS A 446 5.81 -35.52 2.96
C HIS A 446 5.00 -34.62 3.90
N GLU A 447 4.18 -33.73 3.35
CA GLU A 447 3.14 -33.06 4.13
C GLU A 447 2.17 -34.10 4.71
N THR A 448 1.95 -34.04 6.02
CA THR A 448 0.96 -34.88 6.70
C THR A 448 -0.45 -34.32 6.44
N PRO A 449 -1.41 -35.14 5.98
CA PRO A 449 -2.75 -34.65 5.65
C PRO A 449 -3.50 -34.19 6.89
N MET A 450 -4.24 -33.10 6.76
CA MET A 450 -5.07 -32.54 7.84
C MET A 450 -6.35 -33.36 8.02
N TYR A 451 -6.67 -33.77 9.25
CA TYR A 451 -7.84 -34.61 9.53
C TYR A 451 -9.09 -33.80 9.92
N LEU A 452 -10.11 -33.82 9.06
CA LEU A 452 -11.34 -33.05 9.20
C LEU A 452 -12.56 -33.94 9.55
N TYR A 453 -13.21 -33.69 10.68
CA TYR A 453 -14.50 -34.33 10.99
C TYR A 453 -15.67 -33.48 10.46
N VAL A 454 -16.61 -34.10 9.74
CA VAL A 454 -17.76 -33.43 9.13
C VAL A 454 -19.08 -33.86 9.78
N TYR A 455 -19.88 -32.91 10.28
CA TYR A 455 -21.16 -33.23 10.94
C TYR A 455 -22.39 -32.55 10.30
N GLY A 456 -23.19 -33.34 9.60
CA GLY A 456 -24.48 -32.90 9.04
C GLY A 456 -24.37 -32.09 7.74
N ILE A 457 -23.24 -32.22 7.04
CA ILE A 457 -22.97 -31.73 5.68
C ILE A 457 -22.58 -32.97 4.87
N ALA A 458 -22.97 -33.07 3.59
CA ALA A 458 -22.57 -34.20 2.76
C ALA A 458 -21.09 -34.10 2.33
N GLU A 459 -20.32 -35.17 2.50
CA GLU A 459 -18.90 -35.26 2.12
C GLU A 459 -18.65 -34.80 0.68
N SER A 460 -19.51 -35.21 -0.26
CA SER A 460 -19.41 -34.78 -1.66
C SER A 460 -19.42 -33.26 -1.86
N THR A 461 -20.11 -32.52 -0.98
CA THR A 461 -20.13 -31.05 -0.98
C THR A 461 -18.86 -30.46 -0.38
N VAL A 462 -18.26 -31.13 0.61
CA VAL A 462 -16.98 -30.75 1.23
C VAL A 462 -15.82 -31.01 0.25
N LEU A 463 -15.76 -32.19 -0.35
CA LEU A 463 -14.78 -32.56 -1.38
C LEU A 463 -14.89 -31.68 -2.63
N GLN A 464 -16.10 -31.33 -3.07
CA GLN A 464 -16.29 -30.37 -4.17
C GLN A 464 -15.83 -28.95 -3.78
N ALA A 465 -16.08 -28.51 -2.53
CA ALA A 465 -15.57 -27.24 -2.04
C ALA A 465 -14.02 -27.21 -2.01
N ILE A 466 -13.38 -28.22 -1.43
CA ILE A 466 -11.90 -28.40 -1.42
C ILE A 466 -11.35 -28.35 -2.85
N LYS A 467 -11.92 -29.13 -3.77
CA LYS A 467 -11.49 -29.14 -5.18
C LYS A 467 -11.70 -27.80 -5.91
N THR A 468 -12.64 -26.96 -5.47
CA THR A 468 -12.87 -25.62 -6.03
C THR A 468 -11.94 -24.56 -5.41
N LEU A 469 -11.17 -24.91 -4.38
CA LEU A 469 -10.23 -24.01 -3.70
C LEU A 469 -8.76 -24.21 -4.13
N GLU A 470 -8.47 -25.17 -5.02
CA GLU A 470 -7.13 -25.47 -5.56
C GLU A 470 -6.04 -25.55 -4.47
N MET A 471 -6.35 -26.30 -3.40
CA MET A 471 -5.52 -26.41 -2.20
C MET A 471 -4.24 -27.22 -2.45
N GLU A 472 -3.11 -26.71 -1.96
CA GLU A 472 -1.82 -27.42 -1.92
C GLU A 472 -1.79 -28.45 -0.76
N ILE A 473 -2.34 -28.08 0.40
CA ILE A 473 -2.46 -28.94 1.59
C ILE A 473 -3.46 -30.08 1.36
N ALA A 474 -3.04 -31.32 1.61
CA ALA A 474 -3.91 -32.49 1.62
C ALA A 474 -4.85 -32.49 2.83
N VAL A 475 -6.16 -32.65 2.62
CA VAL A 475 -7.18 -32.75 3.68
C VAL A 475 -7.93 -34.07 3.54
N GLU A 476 -7.91 -34.89 4.59
CA GLU A 476 -8.64 -36.16 4.67
C GLU A 476 -9.85 -36.02 5.62
N ILE A 477 -10.98 -36.62 5.25
CA ILE A 477 -12.18 -36.62 6.09
C ILE A 477 -12.12 -37.85 7.01
N THR A 478 -12.27 -37.65 8.33
CA THR A 478 -12.24 -38.75 9.33
C THR A 478 -13.59 -38.98 10.00
N ASP A 479 -13.91 -40.26 10.21
CA ASP A 479 -15.06 -40.76 10.99
C ASP A 479 -14.80 -40.78 12.51
N ASN A 480 -13.57 -40.50 12.97
CA ASN A 480 -13.24 -40.47 14.40
C ASN A 480 -12.99 -39.04 14.89
N ILE A 481 -13.88 -38.55 15.78
CA ILE A 481 -13.73 -37.24 16.43
C ILE A 481 -12.41 -37.14 17.22
N SER A 482 -11.90 -38.26 17.75
CA SER A 482 -10.69 -38.29 18.58
C SER A 482 -9.39 -38.11 17.78
N GLU A 483 -9.46 -38.23 16.45
CA GLU A 483 -8.34 -38.13 15.51
C GLU A 483 -8.44 -36.86 14.64
N ALA A 484 -9.48 -36.04 14.85
CA ALA A 484 -9.76 -34.87 14.01
C ALA A 484 -9.10 -33.60 14.56
N GLU A 485 -8.42 -32.86 13.69
CA GLU A 485 -7.79 -31.57 13.99
C GLU A 485 -8.78 -30.40 13.88
N ALA A 486 -9.90 -30.60 13.18
CA ALA A 486 -11.01 -29.65 13.12
C ALA A 486 -12.38 -30.33 12.96
N LEU A 487 -13.43 -29.68 13.45
CA LEU A 487 -14.84 -30.09 13.29
C LEU A 487 -15.59 -29.07 12.43
N LEU A 488 -16.13 -29.50 11.28
CA LEU A 488 -16.98 -28.68 10.40
C LEU A 488 -18.44 -29.18 10.44
N ALA A 489 -19.36 -28.36 10.97
CA ALA A 489 -20.73 -28.80 11.28
C ALA A 489 -21.83 -27.87 10.77
N LEU A 490 -23.01 -28.41 10.46
CA LEU A 490 -24.20 -27.62 10.10
C LEU A 490 -24.91 -27.07 11.36
N GLN A 491 -25.15 -25.75 11.42
CA GLN A 491 -25.69 -25.05 12.60
C GLN A 491 -27.02 -25.64 13.11
N SER A 492 -27.88 -26.11 12.20
CA SER A 492 -29.19 -26.69 12.52
C SER A 492 -29.12 -28.13 13.06
N LYS A 493 -28.00 -28.85 12.84
CA LYS A 493 -27.75 -30.20 13.36
C LYS A 493 -26.96 -30.13 14.67
N ILE A 494 -25.87 -29.36 14.75
CA ILE A 494 -25.06 -29.25 16.00
C ILE A 494 -25.85 -28.64 17.17
N ARG A 495 -26.78 -27.71 16.92
CA ARG A 495 -27.71 -27.18 17.94
C ARG A 495 -28.68 -28.23 18.50
N LYS A 496 -28.91 -29.35 17.79
CA LYS A 496 -29.80 -30.45 18.24
C LYS A 496 -29.05 -31.53 19.03
N ASN A 497 -27.73 -31.64 18.88
CA ASN A 497 -26.93 -32.63 19.59
C ASN A 497 -25.70 -31.97 20.26
N PRO A 498 -25.88 -31.33 21.43
CA PRO A 498 -24.81 -30.60 22.11
C PRO A 498 -23.67 -31.50 22.61
N ARG A 499 -23.87 -32.83 22.66
CA ARG A 499 -22.82 -33.79 23.06
C ARG A 499 -21.61 -33.75 22.12
N ILE A 500 -21.83 -33.59 20.81
CA ILE A 500 -20.75 -33.51 19.82
C ILE A 500 -19.94 -32.22 20.01
N LYS A 501 -20.60 -31.08 20.26
CA LYS A 501 -19.88 -29.84 20.60
C LYS A 501 -19.08 -30.03 21.90
N SER A 502 -19.70 -30.60 22.94
CA SER A 502 -19.03 -30.84 24.23
C SER A 502 -17.80 -31.75 24.09
N LEU A 503 -17.86 -32.76 23.22
CA LEU A 503 -16.76 -33.68 22.96
C LEU A 503 -15.60 -32.99 22.21
N ALA A 504 -15.91 -32.25 21.14
CA ALA A 504 -14.89 -31.45 20.44
C ALA A 504 -14.21 -30.45 21.40
N THR A 505 -14.99 -29.76 22.24
CA THR A 505 -14.44 -28.85 23.26
C THR A 505 -13.59 -29.57 24.33
N SER A 506 -13.93 -30.81 24.74
CA SER A 506 -13.08 -31.56 25.68
C SER A 506 -11.79 -32.12 25.07
N HIS A 507 -11.75 -32.32 23.75
CA HIS A 507 -10.53 -32.69 23.01
C HIS A 507 -9.75 -31.46 22.47
N GLY A 508 -10.23 -30.23 22.70
CA GLY A 508 -9.59 -28.99 22.24
C GLY A 508 -9.78 -28.67 20.76
N ILE A 509 -10.66 -29.38 20.07
CA ILE A 509 -10.86 -29.32 18.62
C ILE A 509 -11.70 -28.07 18.26
N PRO A 510 -11.26 -27.20 17.33
CA PRO A 510 -12.01 -26.04 16.86
C PRO A 510 -13.28 -26.46 16.08
N VAL A 511 -14.36 -25.70 16.25
CA VAL A 511 -15.73 -26.10 15.81
C VAL A 511 -16.33 -25.05 14.86
N TYR A 512 -16.07 -25.22 13.58
CA TYR A 512 -16.56 -24.34 12.51
C TYR A 512 -17.99 -24.68 12.10
N VAL A 513 -18.84 -23.67 11.94
CA VAL A 513 -20.30 -23.86 11.84
C VAL A 513 -20.93 -23.18 10.62
N THR A 514 -21.34 -23.97 9.63
CA THR A 514 -22.04 -23.48 8.42
C THR A 514 -23.52 -23.23 8.70
N LYS A 515 -24.12 -22.22 8.04
CA LYS A 515 -25.55 -21.88 8.18
C LYS A 515 -26.43 -22.70 7.23
N THR A 516 -25.92 -23.04 6.04
CA THR A 516 -26.55 -23.94 5.07
C THR A 516 -25.52 -24.90 4.48
N SER A 517 -25.98 -26.03 3.93
CA SER A 517 -25.15 -27.00 3.19
C SER A 517 -24.85 -26.57 1.75
N SER A 518 -24.85 -25.26 1.45
CA SER A 518 -24.47 -24.75 0.13
C SER A 518 -22.96 -24.76 -0.03
N GLY A 519 -22.45 -25.28 -1.15
CA GLY A 519 -21.01 -25.37 -1.43
C GLY A 519 -20.23 -24.06 -1.25
N ILE A 520 -20.87 -22.91 -1.52
CA ILE A 520 -20.26 -21.58 -1.29
C ILE A 520 -20.08 -21.27 0.20
N GLN A 521 -21.03 -21.66 1.07
CA GLN A 521 -20.91 -21.48 2.52
C GLN A 521 -19.96 -22.51 3.15
N VAL A 522 -19.91 -23.72 2.60
CA VAL A 522 -18.94 -24.76 2.97
C VAL A 522 -17.52 -24.31 2.62
N ALA A 523 -17.28 -23.85 1.38
CA ALA A 523 -16.00 -23.30 0.95
C ALA A 523 -15.56 -22.07 1.76
N LYS A 524 -16.51 -21.21 2.18
CA LYS A 524 -16.19 -20.09 3.08
C LYS A 524 -15.74 -20.57 4.46
N ALA A 525 -16.45 -21.51 5.07
CA ALA A 525 -16.07 -22.04 6.40
C ALA A 525 -14.76 -22.85 6.37
N ILE A 526 -14.45 -23.54 5.27
CA ILE A 526 -13.15 -24.20 5.06
C ILE A 526 -12.04 -23.15 4.92
N ARG A 527 -12.28 -22.03 4.22
CA ARG A 527 -11.31 -20.93 4.14
C ARG A 527 -11.06 -20.27 5.49
N GLU A 528 -12.10 -20.06 6.30
CA GLU A 528 -11.97 -19.54 7.67
C GLU A 528 -11.17 -20.50 8.57
N LEU A 529 -11.46 -21.81 8.49
CA LEU A 529 -10.70 -22.87 9.15
C LEU A 529 -9.21 -22.86 8.78
N LEU A 530 -8.86 -22.64 7.52
CA LEU A 530 -7.47 -22.58 7.05
C LEU A 530 -6.76 -21.31 7.56
N THR A 531 -7.42 -20.15 7.55
CA THR A 531 -6.85 -18.92 8.13
C THR A 531 -6.58 -19.09 9.63
N ASP A 532 -7.52 -19.66 10.38
CA ASP A 532 -7.35 -19.91 11.82
C ASP A 532 -6.29 -21.00 12.12
N TYR A 533 -5.97 -21.87 11.14
CA TYR A 533 -4.88 -22.86 11.22
C TYR A 533 -3.51 -22.24 10.94
N GLU A 534 -3.40 -21.39 9.90
CA GLU A 534 -2.17 -20.65 9.56
C GLU A 534 -1.78 -19.61 10.63
N ASP A 535 -2.76 -18.87 11.19
CA ASP A 535 -2.52 -17.91 12.28
C ASP A 535 -2.50 -18.56 13.68
N GLY A 536 -3.00 -19.80 13.82
CA GLY A 536 -3.05 -20.54 15.09
C GLY A 536 -4.06 -19.98 16.11
N LEU A 537 -5.27 -19.62 15.67
CA LEU A 537 -6.27 -18.85 16.44
C LEU A 537 -7.67 -19.50 16.47
N GLY A 538 -7.82 -20.62 17.18
CA GLY A 538 -9.14 -21.23 17.42
C GLY A 538 -10.14 -20.33 18.19
N GLU A 539 -11.42 -20.40 17.78
CA GLU A 539 -12.47 -19.40 18.08
C GLU A 539 -12.89 -19.14 19.56
N PHE A 540 -13.45 -17.92 19.72
CA PHE A 540 -14.42 -17.41 20.71
C PHE A 540 -15.16 -18.42 21.63
N GLY A 541 -15.29 -18.09 22.92
CA GLY A 541 -16.09 -18.92 23.84
C GLY A 541 -16.69 -18.33 25.13
N SER A 542 -16.09 -17.35 25.82
CA SER A 542 -16.63 -16.83 27.10
C SER A 542 -16.10 -15.45 27.51
N GLU A 543 -16.69 -14.91 28.57
CA GLU A 543 -16.28 -13.66 29.24
C GLU A 543 -14.93 -13.82 29.93
N ASP A 544 -13.84 -13.52 29.22
CA ASP A 544 -12.56 -13.06 29.78
C ASP A 544 -11.64 -12.62 28.63
N ARG A 545 -11.74 -11.34 28.24
CA ARG A 545 -10.76 -10.71 27.36
C ARG A 545 -9.62 -10.15 28.22
N PRO A 546 -8.39 -10.71 28.19
CA PRO A 546 -7.23 -9.83 28.31
C PRO A 546 -7.38 -8.75 27.23
N LYS A 547 -7.12 -7.49 27.58
CA LYS A 547 -7.25 -6.39 26.63
C LYS A 547 -6.29 -6.65 25.45
N LEU A 548 -6.67 -6.27 24.23
CA LEU A 548 -5.76 -6.40 23.08
C LEU A 548 -4.47 -5.61 23.30
N SER A 549 -4.55 -4.50 24.05
CA SER A 549 -3.41 -3.81 24.68
C SER A 549 -2.55 -4.80 25.47
N GLU A 550 -3.06 -5.40 26.56
CA GLU A 550 -2.28 -6.27 27.47
C GLU A 550 -1.56 -7.44 26.78
N LYS A 551 -2.10 -8.00 25.69
CA LYS A 551 -1.37 -9.00 24.87
C LYS A 551 -0.24 -8.36 24.06
N MET A 552 -0.49 -7.19 23.45
CA MET A 552 0.48 -6.47 22.62
C MET A 552 1.60 -5.86 23.48
N ASP A 553 1.24 -5.19 24.57
CA ASP A 553 2.12 -4.63 25.60
C ASP A 553 3.09 -5.69 26.12
N ALA A 554 2.58 -6.89 26.47
CA ALA A 554 3.40 -7.99 26.99
C ALA A 554 4.28 -8.68 25.92
N LEU A 555 3.92 -8.60 24.63
CA LEU A 555 4.76 -9.07 23.53
C LEU A 555 5.85 -8.07 23.18
N GLU A 556 5.56 -6.76 23.22
CA GLU A 556 6.56 -5.69 23.10
C GLU A 556 7.55 -5.72 24.28
N GLU A 557 7.06 -5.92 25.50
CA GLU A 557 7.88 -6.13 26.72
C GLU A 557 8.89 -7.28 26.52
N ALA A 558 8.42 -8.45 26.06
CA ALA A 558 9.28 -9.59 25.76
C ALA A 558 10.27 -9.31 24.61
N ARG A 559 9.82 -8.61 23.56
CA ARG A 559 10.66 -8.23 22.41
C ARG A 559 11.79 -7.28 22.83
N LEU A 560 11.47 -6.26 23.64
CA LEU A 560 12.43 -5.29 24.14
C LEU A 560 13.45 -5.93 25.10
N ALA A 561 13.03 -6.86 25.97
CA ALA A 561 13.94 -7.63 26.82
C ALA A 561 14.95 -8.43 25.97
N ILE A 562 14.47 -9.12 24.93
CA ILE A 562 15.32 -9.88 24.00
C ILE A 562 16.31 -8.96 23.26
N GLU A 563 15.79 -7.94 22.57
CA GLU A 563 16.57 -7.08 21.67
C GLU A 563 17.56 -6.16 22.39
N ARG A 564 17.28 -5.75 23.63
CA ARG A 564 18.08 -4.74 24.35
C ARG A 564 18.91 -5.27 25.52
N ILE A 565 18.59 -6.44 26.06
CA ILE A 565 19.27 -6.97 27.26
C ILE A 565 19.81 -8.38 27.01
N VAL A 566 18.93 -9.34 26.69
CA VAL A 566 19.34 -10.77 26.62
C VAL A 566 20.29 -11.05 25.45
N ILE A 567 20.12 -10.39 24.31
CA ILE A 567 21.05 -10.54 23.16
C ILE A 567 22.31 -9.66 23.30
N PRO A 568 22.24 -8.36 23.66
CA PRO A 568 23.43 -7.50 23.74
C PRO A 568 24.29 -7.73 24.98
N GLU A 569 23.67 -7.67 26.18
CA GLU A 569 24.37 -7.71 27.47
C GLU A 569 24.56 -9.15 27.99
N LYS A 570 23.81 -10.11 27.44
CA LYS A 570 23.79 -11.54 27.82
C LYS A 570 23.32 -11.82 29.25
N GLU A 571 22.54 -10.92 29.85
CA GLU A 571 21.94 -11.15 31.16
C GLU A 571 20.57 -11.85 31.04
N PRO A 572 20.19 -12.73 31.98
CA PRO A 572 18.85 -13.29 32.05
C PRO A 572 17.84 -12.23 32.53
N VAL A 573 16.64 -12.21 31.96
CA VAL A 573 15.63 -11.18 32.25
C VAL A 573 14.30 -11.79 32.69
N ASP A 574 13.81 -11.33 33.84
CA ASP A 574 12.46 -11.62 34.34
C ASP A 574 11.45 -10.62 33.76
N LEU A 575 10.46 -11.13 33.02
CA LEU A 575 9.31 -10.35 32.59
C LEU A 575 8.32 -10.10 33.75
N LEU A 576 7.40 -9.16 33.57
CA LEU A 576 6.30 -8.93 34.51
C LEU A 576 5.38 -10.16 34.61
N PRO A 577 4.78 -10.44 35.78
CA PRO A 577 3.75 -11.47 35.90
C PRO A 577 2.52 -11.16 35.05
N ARG A 578 2.00 -12.18 34.35
CA ARG A 578 0.85 -12.08 33.43
C ARG A 578 0.01 -13.37 33.47
N PRO A 579 -1.27 -13.33 33.04
CA PRO A 579 -2.09 -14.53 32.89
C PRO A 579 -1.43 -15.60 31.99
N ARG A 580 -1.58 -16.88 32.35
CA ARG A 580 -0.91 -18.04 31.70
C ARG A 580 -0.99 -18.05 30.16
N LYS A 581 -2.09 -17.56 29.57
CA LYS A 581 -2.27 -17.44 28.11
C LYS A 581 -1.26 -16.46 27.48
N ILE A 582 -1.02 -15.31 28.12
CA ILE A 582 -0.06 -14.30 27.66
C ILE A 582 1.38 -14.81 27.79
N VAL A 583 1.73 -15.42 28.93
CA VAL A 583 3.04 -16.06 29.14
C VAL A 583 3.35 -17.13 28.10
N SER A 584 2.32 -17.84 27.60
CA SER A 584 2.49 -18.79 26.49
C SER A 584 2.85 -18.09 25.16
N PHE A 585 2.22 -16.96 24.84
CA PHE A 585 2.58 -16.17 23.66
C PHE A 585 3.98 -15.55 23.78
N GLN A 586 4.37 -15.06 24.97
CA GLN A 586 5.73 -14.57 25.23
C GLN A 586 6.77 -15.69 25.04
N GLY A 587 6.54 -16.89 25.61
CA GLY A 587 7.43 -18.05 25.41
C GLY A 587 7.51 -18.53 23.95
N ASN A 588 6.42 -18.43 23.19
CA ASN A 588 6.44 -18.70 21.75
C ASN A 588 7.25 -17.64 20.97
N LEU A 589 7.23 -16.38 21.39
CA LEU A 589 8.08 -15.33 20.83
C LEU A 589 9.56 -15.59 21.13
N VAL A 590 9.91 -15.92 22.38
CA VAL A 590 11.29 -16.24 22.78
C VAL A 590 11.88 -17.39 21.93
N ARG A 591 11.09 -18.45 21.68
CA ARG A 591 11.51 -19.55 20.81
C ARG A 591 11.76 -19.11 19.35
N LYS A 592 11.04 -18.12 18.81
CA LYS A 592 11.34 -17.56 17.47
C LYS A 592 12.68 -16.84 17.40
N TYR A 593 13.23 -16.39 18.53
CA TYR A 593 14.59 -15.85 18.65
C TYR A 593 15.64 -16.92 19.04
N ASN A 594 15.29 -18.21 19.01
CA ASN A 594 16.11 -19.37 19.40
C ASN A 594 16.71 -19.30 20.82
N LEU A 595 16.11 -18.52 21.72
CA LEU A 595 16.49 -18.41 23.12
C LEU A 595 15.72 -19.43 24.00
N ARG A 596 16.27 -19.75 25.18
CA ARG A 596 15.59 -20.56 26.21
C ARG A 596 14.75 -19.66 27.13
N SER A 597 13.71 -20.23 27.73
CA SER A 597 12.87 -19.53 28.72
C SER A 597 12.32 -20.45 29.79
N GLU A 598 12.37 -20.01 31.05
CA GLU A 598 11.80 -20.69 32.20
C GLU A 598 10.49 -20.02 32.64
N ARG A 599 9.63 -20.76 33.34
CA ARG A 599 8.37 -20.26 33.89
C ARG A 599 8.43 -20.28 35.42
N HIS A 600 8.41 -19.09 36.01
CA HIS A 600 8.49 -18.90 37.46
C HIS A 600 7.18 -18.32 38.00
N TRP A 601 6.98 -18.47 39.31
CA TRP A 601 5.74 -18.10 40.01
C TRP A 601 6.01 -17.01 41.04
N ARG A 602 5.10 -16.06 41.20
CA ARG A 602 5.18 -14.98 42.18
C ARG A 602 3.80 -14.81 42.82
N GLY A 603 3.55 -15.61 43.86
CA GLY A 603 2.18 -15.88 44.32
C GLY A 603 1.40 -16.65 43.25
N ASP A 604 0.13 -16.30 43.04
CA ASP A 604 -0.73 -16.93 42.03
C ASP A 604 -0.38 -16.56 40.58
N GLU A 605 0.48 -15.56 40.36
CA GLU A 605 0.83 -15.05 39.04
C GLU A 605 2.08 -15.71 38.45
N VAL A 606 2.07 -15.93 37.13
CA VAL A 606 3.18 -16.55 36.38
C VAL A 606 3.97 -15.48 35.65
N TYR A 607 5.29 -15.57 35.67
CA TYR A 607 6.17 -14.78 34.82
C TYR A 607 7.14 -15.67 34.03
N LEU A 608 7.79 -15.08 33.04
CA LEU A 608 8.76 -15.75 32.17
C LEU A 608 10.15 -15.19 32.46
N ARG A 609 11.12 -16.07 32.72
CA ARG A 609 12.54 -15.73 32.71
C ARG A 609 13.11 -16.08 31.33
N ILE A 610 13.73 -15.13 30.66
CA ILE A 610 14.42 -15.34 29.40
C ILE A 610 15.90 -15.58 29.70
N LEU A 611 16.49 -16.64 29.12
CA LEU A 611 17.89 -16.99 29.32
C LEU A 611 18.74 -16.63 28.08
N PRO A 612 19.99 -16.17 28.26
CA PRO A 612 20.93 -15.89 27.18
C PRO A 612 21.44 -17.16 26.49
N TYR A 613 22.06 -17.00 25.33
CA TYR A 613 22.76 -18.10 24.64
C TYR A 613 23.96 -18.60 25.45
N GLY A 614 24.01 -19.91 25.70
CA GLY A 614 25.17 -20.60 26.29
C GLY A 614 25.08 -20.89 27.78
N MET A 615 23.94 -20.64 28.44
CA MET A 615 23.65 -21.23 29.76
C MET A 615 23.09 -22.65 29.59
N ASP A 616 24.02 -23.61 29.49
CA ASP A 616 23.80 -24.99 29.86
C ASP A 616 24.25 -25.19 31.32
N GLU A 617 23.51 -25.99 32.09
CA GLU A 617 23.93 -26.38 33.45
C GLU A 617 25.02 -27.45 33.38
N ASP A 618 26.28 -27.03 33.19
CA ASP A 618 27.41 -27.87 33.58
C ASP A 618 27.40 -28.01 35.11
N LYS A 619 26.92 -29.16 35.58
CA LYS A 619 27.25 -29.66 36.92
C LYS A 619 28.64 -30.25 36.86
N ASP A 620 29.53 -29.77 37.73
CA ASP A 620 30.15 -30.60 38.78
C ASP A 620 31.12 -29.72 39.61
N ASP A 621 30.83 -29.63 40.92
CA ASP A 621 31.70 -29.57 42.12
C ASP A 621 33.00 -28.69 42.24
N GLU A 622 33.38 -28.51 43.52
CA GLU A 622 34.65 -28.02 44.09
C GLU A 622 34.96 -26.49 44.11
N ASP A 623 34.68 -25.91 45.29
CA ASP A 623 35.54 -25.07 46.15
C ASP A 623 36.22 -23.77 45.64
N GLU A 624 35.89 -22.64 46.29
CA GLU A 624 36.88 -21.85 47.06
C GLU A 624 36.20 -20.97 48.14
N GLU A 625 36.95 -20.56 49.18
CA GLU A 625 36.46 -19.87 50.38
C GLU A 625 36.56 -18.32 50.26
N GLU A 626 35.62 -17.55 50.87
CA GLU A 626 35.93 -16.64 52.00
C GLU A 626 34.73 -15.79 52.52
N VAL A 627 34.46 -15.99 53.81
CA VAL A 627 33.93 -15.10 54.89
C VAL A 627 33.62 -13.61 54.59
N VAL A 628 32.48 -13.09 55.12
CA VAL A 628 32.36 -11.94 56.08
C VAL A 628 30.90 -11.48 56.32
N GLU A 629 30.53 -11.40 57.61
CA GLU A 629 29.49 -10.59 58.33
C GLU A 629 28.13 -10.31 57.63
N GLU A 630 26.98 -10.83 58.11
CA GLU A 630 26.21 -10.45 59.31
C GLU A 630 25.75 -8.97 59.40
N GLU A 631 24.44 -8.71 59.29
CA GLU A 631 23.67 -8.05 60.38
C GLU A 631 22.12 -8.15 60.25
N ASN A 632 21.51 -8.85 61.22
CA ASN A 632 20.25 -8.61 61.96
C ASN A 632 18.90 -8.18 61.32
N GLY A 633 17.84 -8.87 61.79
CA GLY A 633 16.43 -8.42 61.85
C GLY A 633 15.56 -8.92 60.68
N GLY A 634 14.53 -9.76 60.85
CA GLY A 634 13.64 -10.04 61.99
C GLY A 634 12.20 -9.61 61.62
N GLU A 635 11.10 -10.19 62.09
CA GLU A 635 10.81 -11.32 63.01
C GLU A 635 9.31 -11.71 62.77
N LEU A 636 8.80 -12.79 63.39
CA LEU A 636 7.37 -13.24 63.42
C LEU A 636 6.85 -13.92 62.12
N GLU A 637 6.46 -15.21 62.09
CA GLU A 637 5.26 -15.90 62.69
C GLU A 637 3.96 -15.71 61.86
N GLU A 638 3.05 -16.68 61.68
CA GLU A 638 3.05 -18.17 61.77
C GLU A 638 1.74 -18.70 61.09
N PHE A 639 1.36 -19.97 61.30
CA PHE A 639 0.06 -20.63 61.00
C PHE A 639 -0.22 -21.26 59.62
N ASP A 640 0.38 -22.44 59.42
CA ASP A 640 -0.26 -23.78 59.43
C ASP A 640 -1.48 -24.19 58.54
N CYS A 641 -1.37 -25.45 58.10
CA CYS A 641 -2.44 -26.47 57.93
C CYS A 641 -3.45 -26.35 56.75
N VAL A 642 -3.88 -27.44 56.09
CA VAL A 642 -3.43 -28.85 56.12
C VAL A 642 -3.75 -29.58 54.80
N THR A 643 -3.18 -30.78 54.62
CA THR A 643 -3.30 -31.70 53.47
C THR A 643 -4.73 -32.16 53.12
N ASP A 644 -4.95 -32.52 51.84
CA ASP A 644 -5.36 -33.90 51.52
C ASP A 644 -4.93 -34.33 50.09
N GLU A 645 -4.78 -35.63 49.85
CA GLU A 645 -4.36 -36.21 48.55
C GLU A 645 -5.54 -36.87 47.80
N SER A 646 -5.48 -36.96 46.47
CA SER A 646 -5.93 -38.17 45.74
C SER A 646 -5.53 -38.18 44.26
N ASN A 647 -5.12 -39.35 43.77
CA ASN A 647 -4.78 -39.60 42.36
C ASN A 647 -6.00 -40.08 41.54
N GLY A 648 -6.01 -39.81 40.24
CA GLY A 648 -7.03 -40.36 39.31
C GLY A 648 -6.67 -40.20 37.83
N LEU A 649 -6.36 -41.31 37.15
CA LEU A 649 -6.10 -41.37 35.71
C LEU A 649 -7.41 -41.44 34.89
N PRO A 650 -7.45 -40.91 33.65
CA PRO A 650 -8.65 -40.91 32.82
C PRO A 650 -8.89 -42.26 32.11
N TYR A 651 -10.15 -42.68 32.06
CA TYR A 651 -10.62 -43.76 31.18
C TYR A 651 -11.15 -43.19 29.86
N GLY A 652 -10.70 -43.74 28.73
CA GLY A 652 -11.35 -43.52 27.43
C GLY A 652 -12.64 -44.33 27.29
N ILE A 653 -13.62 -43.80 26.56
CA ILE A 653 -14.86 -44.50 26.19
C ILE A 653 -15.15 -44.27 24.71
N ASP A 654 -15.25 -45.37 23.97
CA ASP A 654 -15.48 -45.40 22.53
C ASP A 654 -16.98 -45.43 22.17
N ARG A 655 -17.31 -44.96 20.96
CA ARG A 655 -18.56 -45.19 20.18
C ARG A 655 -19.95 -45.14 20.87
N LEU A 656 -20.80 -44.22 20.38
CA LEU A 656 -22.26 -44.40 20.28
C LEU A 656 -22.76 -44.00 18.86
N PRO A 657 -23.91 -44.52 18.39
CA PRO A 657 -24.03 -44.96 16.99
C PRO A 657 -24.66 -43.99 15.98
N LEU A 658 -24.33 -44.23 14.71
CA LEU A 658 -25.11 -43.83 13.53
C LEU A 658 -26.41 -44.64 13.43
N LEU A 659 -27.52 -43.98 13.08
CA LEU A 659 -28.78 -44.52 12.52
C LEU A 659 -29.52 -43.35 11.82
N PRO A 660 -30.44 -43.59 10.87
CA PRO A 660 -30.17 -43.20 9.48
C PRO A 660 -31.05 -42.07 8.91
N ASP A 661 -30.68 -41.64 7.70
CA ASP A 661 -31.39 -40.78 6.72
C ASP A 661 -31.99 -39.45 7.24
#